data_AF-A0A8J7AGP1-F1
#
_entry.id   AF-A0A8J7AGP1-F1
#
_cell.length_a   1.000
_cell.length_b   1.000
_cell.length_c   1.000
_cell.angle_alpha   90.00
_cell.angle_beta   90.00
_cell.angle_gamma   90.00
#
_symmetry.space_group_name_H-M   'P 1'
#
loop_
_entity.id
_entity.type
_entity.pdbx_description
1 polymer ?
#
loop_
_entity_poly.entity_id
_entity_poly.type
_entity_poly.pdbx_seq_one_letter_code
_entity_poly.pdbx_strand_id
1 'polypeptide(L)'
;MTERDIPDSWSGARAREPDQNTRLSRTEQFGETQPFDVPATGSTSKSVKRRKKNNSVGKDSHSQDTIQASKSSRKLPRWMRSWILWSLLLTLIPGSVAFLAMAMLLKLPAAPNCPSIFWPLASASVRLHCAQLAASKDTVNDLLQAIALVKELPENHPLHAEINRFIEEWSRDILKLADQSFQTGNLEEAIATARKIPEDVAAYKLVDEQIDKWQTIWSKADSIYNNAIAEVRERRWQSAFMLSARMLRVDNQYWAGTKYDQLNRLIATAREDGDKLGKAENLAQSKVVDNLLEAIKLAESIGQESYLYQKAQEAIPVFGRKMLDLAQAKLNQQNADEALDIARQIPESAKLQGETDDFIAIADAKRSAWLGNVSGLEAAIAQAQQIDPSRPVYEEAQQLIARWQLEIEDVAHLEKARILASQGTVNNLTAAIAQAQLIPASNPRGTEARQEMGRWQAQVETIEDQPYLERAEQIAIFDDINSLQAAIAQASQIRRGRALYPEARRKIRTWAGKIQRIEDQPYLDQARELALSGNLTAAISAAQQIASSGRALSGEAQTAIDDWQGQIQTRENWRKAQETAAAGTPEALTEAIRLANRVSNNSILRMDANLAIDQWSQQLLDIARSQGQSDIGRGIQIAKSIPRGSSAYNAAQDQIRTWQEFLNPQPEPSPPAESPEPSPSTTIIGQ
;
A
#
# COMPACT_ATOMS: atom_id res chain seq x y z
N MET A 1 18.09 -13.21 50.22
CA MET A 1 18.97 -12.07 49.87
C MET A 1 18.93 -11.91 48.37
N THR A 2 18.01 -11.06 47.94
CA THR A 2 17.78 -10.63 46.56
C THR A 2 17.50 -9.14 46.71
N GLU A 3 18.53 -8.33 46.52
CA GLU A 3 18.44 -6.88 46.35
C GLU A 3 18.13 -6.59 44.87
N ARG A 4 17.35 -5.60 44.47
CA ARG A 4 16.57 -4.56 45.16
C ARG A 4 15.60 -4.00 44.10
N ASP A 5 14.33 -3.92 44.46
CA ASP A 5 13.39 -2.93 43.93
C ASP A 5 13.67 -1.57 44.59
N ILE A 6 13.44 -0.45 43.89
CA ILE A 6 12.41 0.56 44.22
C ILE A 6 12.46 1.73 43.21
N PRO A 7 11.29 2.36 42.90
CA PRO A 7 11.06 3.27 41.77
C PRO A 7 10.84 4.73 42.21
N ASP A 8 10.65 5.65 41.26
CA ASP A 8 9.89 6.91 41.40
C ASP A 8 9.63 7.47 39.98
N SER A 9 8.41 7.62 39.46
CA SER A 9 7.25 8.39 39.92
C SER A 9 7.58 9.89 40.02
N TRP A 10 6.86 10.72 39.24
CA TRP A 10 6.25 12.00 39.62
C TRP A 10 5.69 12.70 38.38
N SER A 11 4.41 13.04 38.49
CA SER A 11 3.57 13.76 37.54
C SER A 11 3.31 15.18 38.06
N GLY A 12 3.00 16.13 37.18
CA GLY A 12 2.21 17.29 37.56
C GLY A 12 2.42 18.60 36.78
N ALA A 13 1.28 19.18 36.37
CA ALA A 13 1.00 20.55 35.92
C ALA A 13 1.30 20.88 34.44
N ARG A 14 0.30 21.00 33.54
CA ARG A 14 -0.88 21.91 33.46
C ARG A 14 -0.49 23.36 33.13
N ALA A 15 -0.59 23.74 31.85
CA ALA A 15 -0.74 25.12 31.36
C ALA A 15 -1.46 25.06 29.99
N ARG A 16 -2.77 25.29 29.90
CA ARG A 16 -3.52 26.57 29.76
C ARG A 16 -3.19 27.36 28.49
N GLU A 17 -4.21 27.42 27.63
CA GLU A 17 -4.42 28.38 26.54
C GLU A 17 -4.24 29.83 27.00
N PRO A 18 -4.06 30.74 26.02
CA PRO A 18 -4.83 31.97 26.02
C PRO A 18 -5.63 32.08 24.73
N ASP A 19 -6.93 32.09 24.90
CA ASP A 19 -7.88 32.73 24.00
C ASP A 19 -8.05 34.18 24.52
N GLN A 20 -8.01 35.18 23.63
CA GLN A 20 -8.96 36.29 23.66
C GLN A 20 -8.72 37.34 22.55
N ASN A 21 -9.82 37.59 21.84
CA ASN A 21 -10.40 38.88 21.49
C ASN A 21 -9.98 39.56 20.18
N THR A 22 -10.87 40.22 19.44
CA THR A 22 -12.33 40.19 19.25
C THR A 22 -12.55 41.12 18.02
N ARG A 23 -13.63 40.88 17.25
CA ARG A 23 -14.53 41.91 16.67
C ARG A 23 -14.01 42.79 15.51
N LEU A 24 -14.64 42.66 14.34
CA LEU A 24 -15.79 43.49 13.93
C LEU A 24 -16.26 43.14 12.50
N SER A 25 -17.52 42.74 12.39
CA SER A 25 -18.31 42.81 11.16
C SER A 25 -18.69 44.26 10.87
N ARG A 26 -18.63 44.69 9.60
CA ARG A 26 -19.50 45.76 9.08
C ARG A 26 -19.70 45.63 7.57
N THR A 27 -20.95 45.37 7.21
CA THR A 27 -21.58 45.59 5.90
C THR A 27 -22.12 47.03 5.86
N GLU A 28 -22.00 47.71 4.72
CA GLU A 28 -22.94 48.68 4.07
C GLU A 28 -22.14 49.44 2.98
N GLN A 29 -22.36 49.28 1.67
CA GLN A 29 -23.46 49.67 0.76
C GLN A 29 -23.40 51.13 0.24
N PHE A 30 -23.77 51.27 -1.06
CA PHE A 30 -24.00 52.45 -1.92
C PHE A 30 -22.81 53.12 -2.62
N GLY A 31 -22.83 53.45 -3.93
CA GLY A 31 -23.90 53.42 -4.95
C GLY A 31 -23.28 53.27 -6.36
N GLU A 32 -23.90 52.49 -7.24
CA GLU A 32 -24.82 52.92 -8.30
C GLU A 32 -24.16 53.65 -9.48
N THR A 33 -24.06 52.95 -10.62
CA THR A 33 -24.69 53.38 -11.87
C THR A 33 -24.85 52.17 -12.80
N GLN A 34 -26.07 52.02 -13.30
CA GLN A 34 -26.54 50.97 -14.20
C GLN A 34 -27.10 51.69 -15.49
N PRO A 35 -27.69 51.02 -16.49
CA PRO A 35 -27.07 50.50 -17.72
C PRO A 35 -27.75 51.01 -19.03
N PHE A 36 -27.62 50.25 -20.14
CA PHE A 36 -28.18 50.38 -21.52
C PHE A 36 -27.30 51.19 -22.52
N ASP A 37 -27.03 50.80 -23.77
CA ASP A 37 -27.70 49.91 -24.73
C ASP A 37 -26.74 49.43 -25.88
N VAL A 38 -26.89 48.15 -26.27
CA VAL A 38 -26.94 47.59 -27.66
C VAL A 38 -25.68 47.57 -28.58
N PRO A 39 -25.54 46.52 -29.45
CA PRO A 39 -24.25 45.96 -29.88
C PRO A 39 -23.88 46.24 -31.34
N ALA A 40 -22.64 45.89 -31.73
CA ALA A 40 -22.24 45.79 -33.13
C ALA A 40 -21.63 44.41 -33.44
N THR A 41 -22.25 43.81 -34.44
CA THR A 41 -22.05 42.53 -35.11
C THR A 41 -20.77 42.46 -35.94
N GLY A 42 -20.25 41.24 -36.11
CA GLY A 42 -19.18 40.94 -37.05
C GLY A 42 -19.16 39.47 -37.46
N SER A 43 -20.09 39.08 -38.33
CA SER A 43 -20.05 37.82 -39.07
C SER A 43 -20.62 38.07 -40.45
N THR A 44 -19.86 37.81 -41.52
CA THR A 44 -20.40 37.28 -42.78
C THR A 44 -19.34 36.65 -43.67
N SER A 45 -19.76 35.50 -44.18
CA SER A 45 -19.21 34.62 -45.20
C SER A 45 -19.41 35.14 -46.64
N LYS A 46 -18.65 34.53 -47.59
CA LYS A 46 -19.00 34.25 -49.02
C LYS A 46 -19.02 35.46 -49.98
N SER A 47 -18.84 35.40 -51.31
CA SER A 47 -18.36 34.48 -52.36
C SER A 47 -18.74 35.13 -53.74
N VAL A 48 -18.30 34.57 -54.88
CA VAL A 48 -18.94 34.62 -56.23
C VAL A 48 -18.38 35.57 -57.31
N LYS A 49 -18.26 34.96 -58.49
CA LYS A 49 -17.95 35.41 -59.86
C LYS A 49 -18.98 36.37 -60.49
N ARG A 50 -18.48 37.05 -61.55
CA ARG A 50 -19.12 37.35 -62.86
C ARG A 50 -20.02 38.61 -63.01
N ARG A 51 -19.46 39.59 -63.73
CA ARG A 51 -19.84 40.11 -65.09
C ARG A 51 -21.27 40.64 -65.32
N LYS A 52 -21.36 41.93 -65.69
CA LYS A 52 -22.08 42.60 -66.82
C LYS A 52 -22.61 43.97 -66.35
N LYS A 53 -22.89 45.01 -67.14
CA LYS A 53 -22.72 45.46 -68.55
C LYS A 53 -23.65 46.70 -68.70
N ASN A 54 -23.44 47.52 -69.73
CA ASN A 54 -24.40 48.37 -70.49
C ASN A 54 -24.11 49.88 -70.41
N ASN A 55 -23.71 50.51 -71.53
CA ASN A 55 -24.50 51.21 -72.58
C ASN A 55 -24.86 52.64 -72.11
N SER A 56 -24.72 53.72 -72.89
CA SER A 56 -25.27 53.95 -74.24
C SER A 56 -24.65 55.16 -74.98
N VAL A 57 -24.79 55.10 -76.31
CA VAL A 57 -24.82 56.10 -77.41
C VAL A 57 -24.96 57.60 -77.07
N GLY A 58 -24.26 58.44 -77.84
CA GLY A 58 -24.57 59.86 -78.07
C GLY A 58 -23.63 60.50 -79.12
N LYS A 59 -24.17 61.34 -80.00
CA LYS A 59 -23.59 61.86 -81.26
C LYS A 59 -23.35 63.39 -81.14
N ASP A 60 -22.60 63.93 -82.11
CA ASP A 60 -22.56 65.32 -82.60
C ASP A 60 -21.50 66.32 -82.04
N SER A 61 -20.58 66.67 -82.95
CA SER A 61 -20.27 68.00 -83.55
C SER A 61 -19.85 69.24 -82.72
N HIS A 62 -18.80 69.90 -83.26
CA HIS A 62 -18.33 71.30 -83.08
C HIS A 62 -17.65 71.65 -81.74
N SER A 63 -16.62 72.50 -81.62
CA SER A 63 -15.78 73.31 -82.53
C SER A 63 -14.72 74.01 -81.65
N GLN A 64 -13.64 74.49 -82.30
CA GLN A 64 -12.69 75.56 -81.89
C GLN A 64 -11.60 75.19 -80.85
N ASP A 65 -10.32 75.15 -81.25
CA ASP A 65 -9.36 76.27 -81.42
C ASP A 65 -8.93 76.83 -80.05
N THR A 66 -7.65 76.99 -79.66
CA THR A 66 -6.48 77.45 -80.44
C THR A 66 -5.16 77.30 -79.62
N ILE A 67 -4.02 77.17 -80.33
CA ILE A 67 -2.65 77.76 -80.10
C ILE A 67 -1.70 77.14 -79.03
N GLN A 68 -0.68 76.36 -79.42
CA GLN A 68 0.75 76.66 -79.80
C GLN A 68 1.73 76.59 -78.60
N ALA A 69 3.04 76.26 -78.69
CA ALA A 69 3.96 75.79 -79.74
C ALA A 69 5.34 75.42 -79.13
N SER A 70 6.09 74.53 -79.79
CA SER A 70 7.51 74.64 -80.24
C SER A 70 7.94 73.29 -80.87
N LYS A 71 8.03 73.14 -82.22
CA LYS A 71 9.14 73.40 -83.20
C LYS A 71 10.40 72.53 -82.96
N SER A 72 11.07 71.88 -83.95
CA SER A 72 11.06 71.88 -85.44
C SER A 72 11.79 70.59 -85.95
N SER A 73 11.42 69.87 -87.05
CA SER A 73 11.59 70.10 -88.52
C SER A 73 13.05 69.90 -89.04
N ARG A 74 13.45 69.26 -90.16
CA ARG A 74 12.94 69.12 -91.56
C ARG A 74 13.77 68.04 -92.32
N LYS A 75 13.16 67.15 -93.13
CA LYS A 75 13.01 67.08 -94.62
C LYS A 75 14.21 66.59 -95.49
N LEU A 76 13.93 65.51 -96.25
CA LEU A 76 14.55 64.93 -97.48
C LEU A 76 14.37 65.84 -98.72
N PRO A 77 15.08 65.72 -99.89
CA PRO A 77 14.76 64.69 -100.93
C PRO A 77 15.71 64.39 -102.14
N ARG A 78 15.30 63.37 -102.95
CA ARG A 78 15.33 63.21 -104.45
C ARG A 78 16.64 62.94 -105.23
N TRP A 79 16.89 61.68 -105.59
CA TRP A 79 17.62 61.28 -106.82
C TRP A 79 17.14 59.91 -107.34
N MET A 80 16.24 59.96 -108.32
CA MET A 80 15.89 58.85 -109.21
C MET A 80 15.71 59.48 -110.59
N ARG A 81 16.74 59.38 -111.43
CA ARG A 81 16.71 59.43 -112.91
C ARG A 81 18.16 59.51 -113.44
N SER A 82 18.73 58.36 -113.79
CA SER A 82 19.38 58.19 -115.09
C SER A 82 19.80 56.72 -115.28
N TRP A 83 19.28 56.09 -116.32
CA TRP A 83 19.91 54.97 -117.03
C TRP A 83 21.34 55.36 -117.46
N ILE A 84 22.16 54.35 -117.80
CA ILE A 84 23.55 54.46 -118.31
C ILE A 84 24.63 54.46 -117.21
N LEU A 85 24.60 53.47 -116.30
CA LEU A 85 25.83 52.82 -115.81
C LEU A 85 25.64 51.30 -115.76
N TRP A 86 25.20 50.78 -116.90
CA TRP A 86 25.48 49.44 -117.40
C TRP A 86 27.00 49.23 -117.58
N SER A 87 27.81 49.37 -116.51
CA SER A 87 29.25 49.07 -116.61
C SER A 87 29.89 48.43 -115.38
N LEU A 88 29.23 48.36 -114.22
CA LEU A 88 29.73 47.56 -113.08
C LEU A 88 28.99 46.23 -112.89
N LEU A 89 28.46 45.70 -113.99
CA LEU A 89 28.12 44.29 -114.21
C LEU A 89 29.36 43.47 -114.61
N LEU A 90 30.58 43.83 -114.14
CA LEU A 90 31.81 43.11 -114.54
C LEU A 90 32.82 42.81 -113.43
N THR A 91 32.46 42.92 -112.15
CA THR A 91 33.31 42.45 -111.04
C THR A 91 32.55 41.72 -109.92
N LEU A 92 31.26 41.44 -110.13
CA LEU A 92 30.52 40.40 -109.43
C LEU A 92 30.63 39.15 -110.32
N ILE A 93 31.44 38.14 -109.96
CA ILE A 93 31.17 36.70 -110.28
C ILE A 93 32.17 35.70 -109.62
N PRO A 94 33.45 35.95 -109.28
CA PRO A 94 34.26 34.88 -108.66
C PRO A 94 34.27 34.79 -107.11
N GLY A 95 33.82 35.82 -106.37
CA GLY A 95 34.03 35.88 -104.90
C GLY A 95 32.91 35.32 -104.00
N SER A 96 31.68 35.20 -104.51
CA SER A 96 30.51 34.83 -103.69
C SER A 96 30.26 33.33 -103.55
N VAL A 97 30.92 32.49 -104.37
CA VAL A 97 30.76 31.03 -104.32
C VAL A 97 31.55 30.39 -103.16
N ALA A 98 32.68 30.99 -102.74
CA ALA A 98 33.50 30.46 -101.66
C ALA A 98 32.87 30.63 -100.25
N PHE A 99 32.11 31.70 -100.02
CA PHE A 99 31.47 31.96 -98.72
C PHE A 99 30.18 31.13 -98.52
N LEU A 100 29.43 30.86 -99.59
CA LEU A 100 28.27 29.97 -99.57
C LEU A 100 28.65 28.48 -99.41
N ALA A 101 29.80 28.07 -99.96
CA ALA A 101 30.32 26.71 -99.77
C ALA A 101 30.76 26.43 -98.32
N MET A 102 31.37 27.42 -97.64
CA MET A 102 31.79 27.28 -96.23
C MET A 102 30.58 27.31 -95.25
N ALA A 103 29.53 28.06 -95.56
CA ALA A 103 28.30 28.12 -94.74
C ALA A 103 27.43 26.85 -94.83
N MET A 104 27.53 26.09 -95.93
CA MET A 104 26.86 24.78 -96.09
C MET A 104 27.60 23.63 -95.39
N LEU A 105 28.91 23.77 -95.11
CA LEU A 105 29.70 22.76 -94.37
C LEU A 105 29.55 22.87 -92.83
N LEU A 106 29.10 24.00 -92.31
CA LEU A 106 28.89 24.26 -90.87
C LEU A 106 27.41 24.26 -90.44
N LYS A 107 26.49 23.99 -91.36
CA LYS A 107 25.05 23.87 -91.06
C LYS A 107 24.75 22.42 -90.67
N LEU A 108 24.81 22.12 -89.37
CA LEU A 108 24.24 20.87 -88.84
C LEU A 108 22.78 20.75 -89.33
N PRO A 109 22.34 19.59 -89.86
CA PRO A 109 20.95 19.40 -90.21
C PRO A 109 20.08 19.68 -88.98
N ALA A 110 19.04 20.50 -89.16
CA ALA A 110 18.07 20.79 -88.12
C ALA A 110 17.51 19.48 -87.55
N ALA A 111 17.49 19.35 -86.22
CA ALA A 111 16.81 18.26 -85.55
C ALA A 111 15.38 18.13 -86.10
N PRO A 112 14.87 16.92 -86.34
CA PRO A 112 13.54 16.72 -86.90
C PRO A 112 12.48 17.30 -85.93
N ASN A 113 11.51 18.04 -86.47
CA ASN A 113 10.35 18.52 -85.71
C ASN A 113 9.43 17.34 -85.36
N CYS A 114 9.78 16.61 -84.28
CA CYS A 114 9.08 15.42 -83.80
C CYS A 114 7.55 15.52 -83.63
N PRO A 115 6.94 16.68 -83.26
CA PRO A 115 5.48 16.75 -83.12
C PRO A 115 4.69 16.85 -84.45
N SER A 116 5.34 16.98 -85.61
CA SER A 116 4.66 17.17 -86.92
C SER A 116 4.96 16.08 -87.95
N ILE A 117 5.36 14.89 -87.53
CA ILE A 117 5.79 13.78 -88.42
C ILE A 117 4.63 12.82 -88.68
N PHE A 118 4.46 12.43 -89.95
CA PHE A 118 3.54 11.35 -90.33
C PHE A 118 4.21 9.99 -90.10
N TRP A 119 3.87 9.35 -88.98
CA TRP A 119 4.52 8.11 -88.49
C TRP A 119 4.62 6.95 -89.50
N PRO A 120 3.62 6.68 -90.38
CA PRO A 120 3.72 5.58 -91.35
C PRO A 120 4.85 5.71 -92.39
N LEU A 121 5.40 6.92 -92.60
CA LEU A 121 6.51 7.18 -93.54
C LEU A 121 7.81 7.58 -92.81
N ALA A 122 7.82 7.57 -91.48
CA ALA A 122 8.99 7.95 -90.69
C ALA A 122 10.05 6.85 -90.71
N SER A 123 11.32 7.21 -90.98
CA SER A 123 12.42 6.27 -90.89
C SER A 123 12.65 5.81 -89.45
N ALA A 124 13.22 4.62 -89.27
CA ALA A 124 13.54 4.08 -87.96
C ALA A 124 14.48 4.99 -87.14
N SER A 125 15.41 5.68 -87.80
CA SER A 125 16.31 6.65 -87.15
C SER A 125 15.57 7.89 -86.63
N VAL A 126 14.55 8.36 -87.35
CA VAL A 126 13.71 9.49 -86.93
C VAL A 126 12.79 9.08 -85.79
N ARG A 127 12.19 7.89 -85.85
CA ARG A 127 11.40 7.33 -84.74
C ARG A 127 12.24 7.20 -83.47
N LEU A 128 13.45 6.65 -83.58
CA LEU A 128 14.36 6.50 -82.46
C LEU A 128 14.80 7.85 -81.87
N HIS A 129 15.18 8.82 -82.70
CA HIS A 129 15.60 10.14 -82.22
C HIS A 129 14.45 10.91 -81.55
N CYS A 130 13.24 10.82 -82.10
CA CYS A 130 12.06 11.45 -81.49
C CYS A 130 11.60 10.73 -80.22
N ALA A 131 11.78 9.40 -80.13
CA ALA A 131 11.55 8.65 -78.91
C ALA A 131 12.57 9.03 -77.81
N GLN A 132 13.85 9.17 -78.14
CA GLN A 132 14.87 9.69 -77.21
C GLN A 132 14.54 11.11 -76.72
N LEU A 133 14.06 11.98 -77.61
CA LEU A 133 13.63 13.33 -77.23
C LEU A 133 12.40 13.31 -76.30
N ALA A 134 11.42 12.44 -76.56
CA ALA A 134 10.29 12.25 -75.66
C ALA A 134 10.76 11.72 -74.29
N ALA A 135 11.59 10.68 -74.27
CA ALA A 135 12.14 10.11 -73.05
C ALA A 135 12.92 11.13 -72.20
N SER A 136 13.66 12.05 -72.83
CA SER A 136 14.45 13.09 -72.13
C SER A 136 13.67 14.04 -71.21
N LYS A 137 12.32 14.01 -71.25
CA LYS A 137 11.47 14.78 -70.35
C LYS A 137 11.22 14.09 -68.99
N ASP A 138 11.64 12.83 -68.84
CA ASP A 138 11.56 12.04 -67.60
C ASP A 138 10.16 11.99 -66.96
N THR A 139 9.09 12.03 -67.77
CA THR A 139 7.71 11.83 -67.28
C THR A 139 7.17 10.48 -67.72
N VAL A 140 6.29 9.88 -66.90
CA VAL A 140 5.65 8.58 -67.22
C VAL A 140 4.98 8.61 -68.59
N ASN A 141 4.25 9.69 -68.92
CA ASN A 141 3.53 9.77 -70.19
C ASN A 141 4.49 9.93 -71.39
N ASP A 142 5.55 10.74 -71.25
CA ASP A 142 6.52 10.95 -72.33
C ASP A 142 7.42 9.70 -72.54
N LEU A 143 7.74 8.95 -71.48
CA LEU A 143 8.45 7.66 -71.56
C LEU A 143 7.59 6.57 -72.20
N LEU A 144 6.31 6.48 -71.86
CA LEU A 144 5.36 5.58 -72.53
C LEU A 144 5.20 5.93 -74.02
N GLN A 145 5.17 7.23 -74.34
CA GLN A 145 5.18 7.70 -75.72
C GLN A 145 6.47 7.28 -76.44
N ALA A 146 7.63 7.41 -75.81
CA ALA A 146 8.90 6.98 -76.37
C ALA A 146 8.90 5.48 -76.71
N ILE A 147 8.44 4.63 -75.80
CA ILE A 147 8.32 3.17 -76.00
C ILE A 147 7.36 2.85 -77.16
N ALA A 148 6.19 3.50 -77.21
CA ALA A 148 5.21 3.28 -78.28
C ALA A 148 5.75 3.59 -79.68
N LEU A 149 6.58 4.64 -79.81
CA LEU A 149 7.15 5.07 -81.10
C LEU A 149 8.18 4.10 -81.68
N VAL A 150 8.91 3.36 -80.84
CA VAL A 150 9.96 2.43 -81.28
C VAL A 150 9.50 0.98 -81.31
N LYS A 151 8.47 0.63 -80.55
CA LYS A 151 7.88 -0.72 -80.50
C LYS A 151 7.29 -1.18 -81.85
N GLU A 152 6.79 -0.26 -82.68
CA GLU A 152 6.19 -0.57 -83.98
C GLU A 152 7.22 -0.95 -85.08
N LEU A 153 8.52 -1.01 -84.76
CA LEU A 153 9.57 -1.38 -85.71
C LEU A 153 9.72 -2.92 -85.82
N PRO A 154 9.90 -3.49 -87.02
CA PRO A 154 9.97 -4.94 -87.20
C PRO A 154 11.23 -5.55 -86.58
N GLU A 155 11.11 -6.78 -86.07
CA GLU A 155 12.17 -7.49 -85.32
C GLU A 155 13.47 -7.72 -86.11
N ASN A 156 13.40 -7.72 -87.43
CA ASN A 156 14.55 -7.91 -88.33
C ASN A 156 15.36 -6.63 -88.61
N HIS A 157 15.08 -5.54 -87.89
CA HIS A 157 15.73 -4.24 -88.10
C HIS A 157 17.17 -4.19 -87.54
N PRO A 158 18.16 -3.60 -88.26
CA PRO A 158 19.56 -3.54 -87.79
C PRO A 158 19.78 -2.85 -86.44
N LEU A 159 18.86 -1.97 -86.02
CA LEU A 159 18.91 -1.25 -84.73
C LEU A 159 18.08 -1.93 -83.62
N HIS A 160 17.54 -3.13 -83.83
CA HIS A 160 16.63 -3.77 -82.87
C HIS A 160 17.27 -4.00 -81.49
N ALA A 161 18.54 -4.39 -81.43
CA ALA A 161 19.28 -4.54 -80.17
C ALA A 161 19.37 -3.21 -79.39
N GLU A 162 19.60 -2.10 -80.09
CA GLU A 162 19.69 -0.76 -79.50
C GLU A 162 18.31 -0.25 -79.06
N ILE A 163 17.25 -0.53 -79.83
CA ILE A 163 15.86 -0.22 -79.47
C ILE A 163 15.45 -0.98 -78.20
N ASN A 164 15.77 -2.27 -78.10
CA ASN A 164 15.47 -3.06 -76.91
C ASN A 164 16.21 -2.52 -75.67
N ARG A 165 17.47 -2.09 -75.84
CA ARG A 165 18.23 -1.42 -74.78
C ARG A 165 17.51 -0.16 -74.30
N PHE A 166 17.01 0.68 -75.21
CA PHE A 166 16.27 1.90 -74.86
C PHE A 166 14.89 1.62 -74.25
N ILE A 167 14.14 0.63 -74.75
CA ILE A 167 12.86 0.23 -74.16
C ILE A 167 13.11 -0.25 -72.72
N GLU A 168 14.14 -1.06 -72.48
CA GLU A 168 14.50 -1.49 -71.14
C GLU A 168 14.88 -0.32 -70.22
N GLU A 169 15.70 0.63 -70.72
CA GLU A 169 16.10 1.84 -70.00
C GLU A 169 14.88 2.69 -69.61
N TRP A 170 13.99 3.00 -70.55
CA TRP A 170 12.79 3.80 -70.30
C TRP A 170 11.77 3.07 -69.42
N SER A 171 11.64 1.74 -69.54
CA SER A 171 10.85 0.94 -68.62
C SER A 171 11.39 1.02 -67.20
N ARG A 172 12.72 0.99 -67.00
CA ARG A 172 13.35 1.20 -65.69
C ARG A 172 13.10 2.60 -65.14
N ASP A 173 13.10 3.62 -65.99
CA ASP A 173 12.80 5.00 -65.57
C ASP A 173 11.33 5.16 -65.16
N ILE A 174 10.39 4.55 -65.90
CA ILE A 174 8.97 4.51 -65.50
C ILE A 174 8.81 3.79 -64.15
N LEU A 175 9.47 2.64 -63.96
CA LEU A 175 9.44 1.91 -62.68
C LEU A 175 10.05 2.72 -61.53
N LYS A 176 11.09 3.53 -61.79
CA LYS A 176 11.69 4.43 -60.81
C LYS A 176 10.75 5.57 -60.41
N LEU A 177 9.98 6.12 -61.35
CA LEU A 177 8.94 7.11 -61.06
C LEU A 177 7.78 6.49 -60.28
N ALA A 178 7.35 5.27 -60.66
CA ALA A 178 6.33 4.52 -59.92
C ALA A 178 6.80 4.16 -58.49
N ASP A 179 8.10 3.88 -58.30
CA ASP A 179 8.67 3.63 -56.98
C ASP A 179 8.48 4.83 -56.05
N GLN A 180 8.49 6.07 -56.55
CA GLN A 180 8.22 7.26 -55.73
C GLN A 180 6.82 7.20 -55.10
N SER A 181 5.80 6.82 -55.88
CA SER A 181 4.43 6.62 -55.36
C SER A 181 4.39 5.52 -54.31
N PHE A 182 5.13 4.42 -54.51
CA PHE A 182 5.27 3.35 -53.53
C PHE A 182 5.92 3.86 -52.23
N GLN A 183 7.04 4.60 -52.33
CA GLN A 183 7.75 5.17 -51.19
C GLN A 183 6.89 6.15 -50.39
N THR A 184 5.96 6.88 -51.04
CA THR A 184 5.00 7.78 -50.36
C THR A 184 3.80 7.07 -49.73
N GLY A 185 3.65 5.76 -49.93
CA GLY A 185 2.55 4.96 -49.35
C GLY A 185 1.39 4.66 -50.31
N ASN A 186 1.55 4.95 -51.60
CA ASN A 186 0.53 4.71 -52.62
C ASN A 186 0.91 3.47 -53.46
N LEU A 187 0.85 2.27 -52.85
CA LEU A 187 1.17 1.01 -53.53
C LEU A 187 0.30 0.80 -54.78
N GLU A 188 -1.01 1.03 -54.68
CA GLU A 188 -1.93 0.83 -55.80
C GLU A 188 -1.63 1.75 -56.99
N GLU A 189 -1.23 2.99 -56.72
CA GLU A 189 -0.84 3.96 -57.76
C GLU A 189 0.48 3.57 -58.42
N ALA A 190 1.45 3.06 -57.64
CA ALA A 190 2.72 2.55 -58.14
C ALA A 190 2.50 1.35 -59.08
N ILE A 191 1.69 0.37 -58.65
CA ILE A 191 1.33 -0.81 -59.47
C ILE A 191 0.60 -0.38 -60.74
N ALA A 192 -0.39 0.50 -60.63
CA ALA A 192 -1.13 1.00 -61.79
C ALA A 192 -0.24 1.74 -62.80
N THR A 193 0.78 2.45 -62.31
CA THR A 193 1.76 3.15 -63.16
C THR A 193 2.70 2.16 -63.85
N ALA A 194 3.20 1.17 -63.13
CA ALA A 194 4.06 0.12 -63.66
C ALA A 194 3.38 -0.71 -64.76
N ARG A 195 2.09 -1.06 -64.57
CA ARG A 195 1.28 -1.82 -65.55
C ARG A 195 0.94 -1.06 -66.84
N LYS A 196 1.25 0.24 -66.96
CA LYS A 196 1.07 0.98 -68.22
C LYS A 196 2.12 0.62 -69.28
N ILE A 197 3.23 0.00 -68.86
CA ILE A 197 4.25 -0.53 -69.78
C ILE A 197 3.63 -1.69 -70.57
N PRO A 198 3.76 -1.74 -71.90
CA PRO A 198 3.14 -2.80 -72.72
C PRO A 198 3.66 -4.20 -72.36
N GLU A 199 2.79 -5.22 -72.34
CA GLU A 199 3.11 -6.61 -71.96
C GLU A 199 3.99 -7.36 -72.97
N ASP A 200 4.01 -6.91 -74.21
CA ASP A 200 4.68 -7.55 -75.34
C ASP A 200 6.14 -7.11 -75.52
N VAL A 201 6.67 -6.23 -74.65
CA VAL A 201 8.09 -5.88 -74.64
C VAL A 201 8.87 -6.78 -73.69
N ALA A 202 10.10 -7.14 -74.06
CA ALA A 202 10.97 -8.00 -73.22
C ALA A 202 11.23 -7.42 -71.81
N ALA A 203 11.18 -6.08 -71.68
CA ALA A 203 11.36 -5.38 -70.41
C ALA A 203 10.18 -5.56 -69.43
N TYR A 204 9.02 -6.10 -69.85
CA TYR A 204 7.88 -6.31 -68.97
C TYR A 204 8.17 -7.27 -67.82
N LYS A 205 9.11 -8.21 -67.98
CA LYS A 205 9.56 -9.08 -66.88
C LYS A 205 10.05 -8.27 -65.66
N LEU A 206 10.66 -7.11 -65.89
CA LEU A 206 11.11 -6.20 -64.82
C LEU A 206 9.93 -5.56 -64.06
N VAL A 207 8.77 -5.44 -64.71
CA VAL A 207 7.53 -4.90 -64.13
C VAL A 207 6.97 -5.89 -63.11
N ASP A 208 6.82 -7.16 -63.50
CA ASP A 208 6.32 -8.21 -62.61
C ASP A 208 7.26 -8.40 -61.40
N GLU A 209 8.58 -8.48 -61.64
CA GLU A 209 9.58 -8.60 -60.57
C GLU A 209 9.52 -7.42 -59.58
N GLN A 210 9.30 -6.19 -60.08
CA GLN A 210 9.21 -5.00 -59.23
C GLN A 210 7.88 -4.92 -58.46
N ILE A 211 6.76 -5.29 -59.09
CA ILE A 211 5.44 -5.35 -58.42
C ILE A 211 5.47 -6.40 -57.30
N ASP A 212 6.00 -7.60 -57.55
CA ASP A 212 6.13 -8.65 -56.55
C ASP A 212 7.02 -8.19 -55.38
N LYS A 213 8.10 -7.46 -55.67
CA LYS A 213 8.96 -6.85 -54.63
C LYS A 213 8.16 -5.86 -53.78
N TRP A 214 7.43 -4.92 -54.39
CA TRP A 214 6.62 -3.95 -53.65
C TRP A 214 5.54 -4.61 -52.79
N GLN A 215 4.81 -5.58 -53.34
CA GLN A 215 3.78 -6.32 -52.61
C GLN A 215 4.35 -7.10 -51.43
N THR A 216 5.51 -7.75 -51.61
CA THR A 216 6.20 -8.48 -50.55
C THR A 216 6.64 -7.54 -49.42
N ILE A 217 7.25 -6.39 -49.76
CA ILE A 217 7.66 -5.38 -48.77
C ILE A 217 6.43 -4.85 -48.02
N TRP A 218 5.36 -4.53 -48.75
CA TRP A 218 4.13 -4.00 -48.17
C TRP A 218 3.47 -4.98 -47.21
N SER A 219 3.29 -6.24 -47.64
CA SER A 219 2.71 -7.30 -46.81
C SER A 219 3.53 -7.55 -45.55
N LYS A 220 4.88 -7.54 -45.67
CA LYS A 220 5.77 -7.67 -44.52
C LYS A 220 5.63 -6.49 -43.55
N ALA A 221 5.55 -5.27 -44.05
CA ALA A 221 5.39 -4.07 -43.23
C ALA A 221 4.05 -4.06 -42.49
N ASP A 222 2.97 -4.39 -43.20
CA ASP A 222 1.62 -4.51 -42.66
C ASP A 222 1.54 -5.59 -41.57
N SER A 223 2.17 -6.75 -41.80
CA SER A 223 2.26 -7.81 -40.81
C SER A 223 2.99 -7.35 -39.55
N ILE A 224 4.12 -6.64 -39.67
CA ILE A 224 4.85 -6.08 -38.53
C ILE A 224 3.96 -5.10 -37.75
N TYR A 225 3.24 -4.22 -38.46
CA TYR A 225 2.33 -3.24 -37.86
C TYR A 225 1.22 -3.93 -37.06
N ASN A 226 0.51 -4.87 -37.69
CA ASN A 226 -0.61 -5.57 -37.06
C ASN A 226 -0.16 -6.42 -35.86
N ASN A 227 1.00 -7.07 -35.95
CA ASN A 227 1.59 -7.79 -34.81
C ASN A 227 1.95 -6.83 -33.67
N ALA A 228 2.48 -5.64 -33.96
CA ALA A 228 2.79 -4.66 -32.92
C ALA A 228 1.51 -4.21 -32.20
N ILE A 229 0.42 -3.97 -32.93
CA ILE A 229 -0.88 -3.61 -32.34
C ILE A 229 -1.46 -4.76 -31.50
N ALA A 230 -1.30 -6.01 -31.93
CA ALA A 230 -1.72 -7.16 -31.13
C ALA A 230 -0.96 -7.22 -29.79
N GLU A 231 0.36 -7.01 -29.80
CA GLU A 231 1.18 -6.97 -28.58
C GLU A 231 0.80 -5.79 -27.67
N VAL A 232 0.42 -4.63 -28.23
CA VAL A 232 -0.13 -3.49 -27.48
C VAL A 232 -1.42 -3.88 -26.74
N ARG A 233 -2.35 -4.57 -27.41
CA ARG A 233 -3.61 -5.03 -26.78
C ARG A 233 -3.34 -6.00 -25.63
N GLU A 234 -2.30 -6.82 -25.74
CA GLU A 234 -1.86 -7.75 -24.69
C GLU A 234 -0.97 -7.11 -23.62
N ARG A 235 -0.80 -5.78 -23.62
CA ARG A 235 0.05 -5.03 -22.68
C ARG A 235 1.53 -5.45 -22.72
N ARG A 236 2.01 -5.99 -23.86
CA ARG A 236 3.39 -6.43 -24.07
C ARG A 236 4.23 -5.33 -24.71
N TRP A 237 4.47 -4.25 -23.95
CA TRP A 237 5.09 -3.01 -24.44
C TRP A 237 6.46 -3.21 -25.10
N GLN A 238 7.31 -4.02 -24.47
CA GLN A 238 8.65 -4.28 -24.98
C GLN A 238 8.61 -4.97 -26.35
N SER A 239 7.71 -5.94 -26.51
CA SER A 239 7.53 -6.67 -27.77
C SER A 239 6.99 -5.75 -28.86
N ALA A 240 5.99 -4.93 -28.55
CA ALA A 240 5.45 -3.93 -29.46
C ALA A 240 6.50 -2.92 -29.94
N PHE A 241 7.35 -2.42 -29.03
CA PHE A 241 8.45 -1.51 -29.37
C PHE A 241 9.53 -2.19 -30.23
N MET A 242 9.86 -3.45 -29.95
CA MET A 242 10.78 -4.21 -30.79
C MET A 242 10.22 -4.50 -32.19
N LEU A 243 8.90 -4.62 -32.33
CA LEU A 243 8.22 -4.73 -33.63
C LEU A 243 8.21 -3.38 -34.36
N SER A 244 7.96 -2.26 -33.68
CA SER A 244 8.05 -0.94 -34.31
C SER A 244 9.47 -0.64 -34.79
N ALA A 245 10.51 -0.96 -34.02
CA ALA A 245 11.91 -0.80 -34.45
C ALA A 245 12.26 -1.64 -35.70
N ARG A 246 11.63 -2.80 -35.90
CA ARG A 246 11.80 -3.60 -37.13
C ARG A 246 11.24 -2.91 -38.37
N MET A 247 10.26 -2.02 -38.20
CA MET A 247 9.65 -1.24 -39.29
C MET A 247 10.64 -0.27 -39.94
N LEU A 248 11.63 0.24 -39.19
CA LEU A 248 12.71 1.08 -39.72
C LEU A 248 13.59 0.37 -40.78
N ARG A 249 13.55 -0.95 -40.82
CA ARG A 249 14.32 -1.78 -41.79
C ARG A 249 13.48 -2.21 -42.99
N VAL A 250 12.23 -1.77 -43.07
CA VAL A 250 11.38 -1.97 -44.25
C VAL A 250 11.86 -1.00 -45.33
N ASP A 251 12.09 -1.51 -46.54
CA ASP A 251 12.53 -0.73 -47.70
C ASP A 251 11.37 0.10 -48.30
N ASN A 252 10.79 0.98 -47.47
CA ASN A 252 9.70 1.88 -47.82
C ASN A 252 9.65 3.10 -46.87
N GLN A 253 9.77 4.32 -47.40
CA GLN A 253 9.83 5.55 -46.61
C GLN A 253 8.54 5.84 -45.81
N TYR A 254 7.37 5.55 -46.36
CA TYR A 254 6.09 5.71 -45.67
C TYR A 254 5.98 4.80 -44.44
N TRP A 255 6.37 3.53 -44.57
CA TRP A 255 6.36 2.58 -43.46
C TRP A 255 7.44 2.92 -42.43
N ALA A 256 8.68 3.14 -42.86
CA ALA A 256 9.81 3.43 -41.98
C ALA A 256 9.75 4.82 -41.33
N GLY A 257 9.05 5.79 -41.92
CA GLY A 257 8.87 7.13 -41.37
C GLY A 257 7.49 7.32 -40.76
N THR A 258 6.50 7.64 -41.61
CA THR A 258 5.16 8.06 -41.18
C THR A 258 4.44 7.03 -40.31
N LYS A 259 4.40 5.75 -40.73
CA LYS A 259 3.70 4.70 -39.97
C LYS A 259 4.45 4.30 -38.71
N TYR A 260 5.77 4.26 -38.76
CA TYR A 260 6.61 4.05 -37.60
C TYR A 260 6.35 5.11 -36.51
N ASP A 261 6.31 6.40 -36.87
CA ASP A 261 6.02 7.49 -35.93
C ASP A 261 4.61 7.39 -35.34
N GLN A 262 3.61 7.07 -36.18
CA GLN A 262 2.24 6.82 -35.74
C GLN A 262 2.18 5.67 -34.73
N LEU A 263 2.82 4.54 -35.06
CA LEU A 263 2.86 3.35 -34.20
C LEU A 263 3.57 3.63 -32.87
N ASN A 264 4.68 4.37 -32.89
CA ASN A 264 5.39 4.73 -31.66
C ASN A 264 4.56 5.64 -30.75
N ARG A 265 3.86 6.65 -31.30
CA ARG A 265 2.95 7.48 -30.51
C ARG A 265 1.83 6.65 -29.88
N LEU A 266 1.25 5.75 -30.66
CA LEU A 266 0.22 4.83 -30.20
C LEU A 266 0.73 3.91 -29.09
N ILE A 267 1.91 3.30 -29.24
CA ILE A 267 2.54 2.47 -28.21
C ILE A 267 2.79 3.30 -26.93
N ALA A 268 3.27 4.54 -27.07
CA ALA A 268 3.53 5.42 -25.94
C ALA A 268 2.24 5.76 -25.17
N THR A 269 1.19 6.18 -25.87
CA THR A 269 -0.13 6.47 -25.28
C THR A 269 -0.73 5.22 -24.65
N ALA A 270 -0.71 4.08 -25.33
CA ALA A 270 -1.25 2.83 -24.81
C ALA A 270 -0.47 2.32 -23.58
N ARG A 271 0.84 2.56 -23.52
CA ARG A 271 1.64 2.26 -22.32
C ARG A 271 1.23 3.15 -21.15
N GLU A 272 1.07 4.45 -21.38
CA GLU A 272 0.63 5.38 -20.33
C GLU A 272 -0.75 4.98 -19.77
N ASP A 273 -1.70 4.69 -20.64
CA ASP A 273 -3.03 4.19 -20.25
C ASP A 273 -2.94 2.81 -19.58
N GLY A 274 -2.00 1.97 -20.00
CA GLY A 274 -1.71 0.69 -19.38
C GLY A 274 -1.15 0.82 -17.97
N ASP A 275 -0.31 1.82 -17.73
CA ASP A 275 0.20 2.15 -16.40
C ASP A 275 -0.92 2.70 -15.51
N LYS A 276 -1.85 3.52 -16.05
CA LYS A 276 -3.06 3.95 -15.33
C LYS A 276 -3.94 2.77 -14.94
N LEU A 277 -4.22 1.86 -15.88
CA LEU A 277 -5.01 0.67 -15.62
C LEU A 277 -4.32 -0.26 -14.61
N GLY A 278 -3.00 -0.46 -14.72
CA GLY A 278 -2.25 -1.26 -13.76
C GLY A 278 -2.25 -0.66 -12.35
N LYS A 279 -2.19 0.68 -12.22
CA LYS A 279 -2.35 1.36 -10.93
C LYS A 279 -3.75 1.18 -10.36
N ALA A 280 -4.78 1.31 -11.20
CA ALA A 280 -6.16 1.06 -10.81
C ALA A 280 -6.35 -0.37 -10.30
N GLU A 281 -5.85 -1.37 -11.03
CA GLU A 281 -5.89 -2.78 -10.64
C GLU A 281 -5.22 -3.03 -9.28
N ASN A 282 -4.06 -2.39 -9.03
CA ASN A 282 -3.35 -2.49 -7.75
C ASN A 282 -4.11 -1.82 -6.60
N LEU A 283 -4.63 -0.61 -6.80
CA LEU A 283 -5.45 0.09 -5.79
C LEU A 283 -6.71 -0.72 -5.44
N ALA A 284 -7.32 -1.36 -6.43
CA ALA A 284 -8.49 -2.20 -6.27
C ALA A 284 -8.22 -3.54 -5.55
N GLN A 285 -6.96 -3.89 -5.28
CA GLN A 285 -6.65 -5.02 -4.39
C GLN A 285 -6.83 -4.68 -2.92
N SER A 286 -6.84 -3.39 -2.58
CA SER A 286 -7.05 -2.95 -1.20
C SER A 286 -8.52 -3.08 -0.78
N LYS A 287 -8.75 -3.22 0.53
CA LYS A 287 -10.10 -3.23 1.14
C LYS A 287 -10.53 -1.84 1.61
N VAL A 288 -10.02 -0.81 0.96
CA VAL A 288 -10.23 0.61 1.32
C VAL A 288 -11.09 1.25 0.24
N VAL A 289 -12.17 1.90 0.66
CA VAL A 289 -13.19 2.48 -0.23
C VAL A 289 -12.59 3.58 -1.11
N ASP A 290 -11.81 4.49 -0.52
CA ASP A 290 -11.15 5.58 -1.25
C ASP A 290 -10.23 5.06 -2.37
N ASN A 291 -9.51 3.97 -2.12
CA ASN A 291 -8.64 3.37 -3.14
C ASN A 291 -9.44 2.71 -4.27
N LEU A 292 -10.60 2.12 -3.97
CA LEU A 292 -11.50 1.56 -4.99
C LEU A 292 -12.14 2.66 -5.84
N LEU A 293 -12.53 3.77 -5.23
CA LEU A 293 -13.00 4.96 -5.95
C LEU A 293 -11.92 5.53 -6.87
N GLU A 294 -10.69 5.66 -6.36
CA GLU A 294 -9.57 6.13 -7.17
C GLU A 294 -9.24 5.16 -8.30
N ALA A 295 -9.33 3.84 -8.06
CA ALA A 295 -9.18 2.83 -9.11
C ALA A 295 -10.23 3.00 -10.22
N ILE A 296 -11.49 3.25 -9.88
CA ILE A 296 -12.55 3.49 -10.87
C ILE A 296 -12.25 4.77 -11.67
N LYS A 297 -11.91 5.88 -11.00
CA LYS A 297 -11.55 7.14 -11.68
C LYS A 297 -10.38 6.99 -12.65
N LEU A 298 -9.34 6.25 -12.25
CA LEU A 298 -8.20 5.97 -13.12
C LEU A 298 -8.62 5.15 -14.36
N ALA A 299 -9.49 4.14 -14.19
CA ALA A 299 -10.00 3.36 -15.31
C ALA A 299 -10.93 4.18 -16.22
N GLU A 300 -11.76 5.06 -15.67
CA GLU A 300 -12.63 5.99 -16.42
C GLU A 300 -11.83 7.03 -17.23
N SER A 301 -10.66 7.42 -16.75
CA SER A 301 -9.79 8.39 -17.43
C SER A 301 -9.18 7.87 -18.75
N ILE A 302 -9.27 6.56 -19.01
CA ILE A 302 -8.80 5.94 -20.24
C ILE A 302 -9.81 6.20 -21.35
N GLY A 303 -9.41 6.98 -22.36
CA GLY A 303 -10.28 7.41 -23.45
C GLY A 303 -10.62 6.31 -24.45
N GLN A 304 -11.70 6.53 -25.23
CA GLN A 304 -12.22 5.59 -26.23
C GLN A 304 -11.23 5.27 -27.37
N GLU A 305 -10.33 6.20 -27.68
CA GLU A 305 -9.28 6.05 -28.69
C GLU A 305 -8.14 5.10 -28.24
N SER A 306 -8.10 4.74 -26.96
CA SER A 306 -7.10 3.85 -26.40
C SER A 306 -7.41 2.38 -26.71
N TYR A 307 -6.40 1.62 -27.13
CA TYR A 307 -6.53 0.16 -27.31
C TYR A 307 -6.83 -0.60 -26.02
N LEU A 308 -6.71 0.05 -24.86
CA LEU A 308 -7.04 -0.51 -23.55
C LEU A 308 -8.42 -0.11 -23.03
N TYR A 309 -9.17 0.73 -23.75
CA TYR A 309 -10.48 1.20 -23.32
C TYR A 309 -11.41 0.05 -22.95
N GLN A 310 -11.50 -0.98 -23.79
CA GLN A 310 -12.35 -2.14 -23.51
C GLN A 310 -11.97 -2.83 -22.20
N LYS A 311 -10.67 -3.07 -21.96
CA LYS A 311 -10.19 -3.70 -20.72
C LYS A 311 -10.47 -2.83 -19.50
N ALA A 312 -10.36 -1.51 -19.63
CA ALA A 312 -10.72 -0.57 -18.56
C ALA A 312 -12.23 -0.62 -18.25
N GLN A 313 -13.08 -0.63 -19.27
CA GLN A 313 -14.54 -0.75 -19.11
C GLN A 313 -15.00 -2.08 -18.51
N GLU A 314 -14.26 -3.16 -18.77
CA GLU A 314 -14.48 -4.46 -18.12
C GLU A 314 -14.04 -4.47 -16.64
N ALA A 315 -13.04 -3.68 -16.27
CA ALA A 315 -12.52 -3.60 -14.90
C ALA A 315 -13.41 -2.76 -13.96
N ILE A 316 -14.05 -1.69 -14.46
CA ILE A 316 -14.86 -0.77 -13.63
C ILE A 316 -15.99 -1.50 -12.85
N PRO A 317 -16.83 -2.37 -13.47
CA PRO A 317 -17.82 -3.16 -12.74
C PRO A 317 -17.20 -4.08 -11.68
N VAL A 318 -16.00 -4.64 -11.93
CA VAL A 318 -15.30 -5.50 -10.96
C VAL A 318 -14.89 -4.70 -9.73
N PHE A 319 -14.44 -3.46 -9.91
CA PHE A 319 -14.10 -2.57 -8.79
C PHE A 319 -15.35 -2.15 -8.02
N GLY A 320 -16.44 -1.80 -8.72
CA GLY A 320 -17.72 -1.50 -8.08
C GLY A 320 -18.27 -2.67 -7.26
N ARG A 321 -18.14 -3.91 -7.75
CA ARG A 321 -18.60 -5.09 -7.00
C ARG A 321 -17.79 -5.31 -5.72
N LYS A 322 -16.48 -5.05 -5.74
CA LYS A 322 -15.67 -5.08 -4.52
C LYS A 322 -16.13 -4.04 -3.48
N MET A 323 -16.57 -2.85 -3.92
CA MET A 323 -17.17 -1.88 -3.00
C MET A 323 -18.48 -2.40 -2.40
N LEU A 324 -19.33 -3.03 -3.21
CA LEU A 324 -20.57 -3.64 -2.73
C LEU A 324 -20.30 -4.79 -1.75
N ASP A 325 -19.27 -5.61 -1.97
CA ASP A 325 -18.83 -6.65 -1.04
C ASP A 325 -18.37 -6.05 0.31
N LEU A 326 -17.67 -4.92 0.28
CA LEU A 326 -17.28 -4.19 1.50
C LEU A 326 -18.50 -3.64 2.22
N ALA A 327 -19.45 -3.05 1.49
CA ALA A 327 -20.73 -2.58 2.05
C ALA A 327 -21.48 -3.75 2.73
N GLN A 328 -21.56 -4.91 2.07
CA GLN A 328 -22.16 -6.11 2.65
C GLN A 328 -21.43 -6.59 3.91
N ALA A 329 -20.10 -6.53 3.94
CA ALA A 329 -19.33 -6.87 5.13
C ALA A 329 -19.63 -5.93 6.31
N LYS A 330 -19.83 -4.63 6.05
CA LYS A 330 -20.24 -3.65 7.06
C LYS A 330 -21.67 -3.90 7.55
N LEU A 331 -22.58 -4.24 6.65
CA LEU A 331 -23.96 -4.58 7.00
C LEU A 331 -24.01 -5.85 7.88
N ASN A 332 -23.20 -6.87 7.57
CA ASN A 332 -23.11 -8.08 8.39
C ASN A 332 -22.58 -7.81 9.82
N GLN A 333 -21.85 -6.71 10.03
CA GLN A 333 -21.38 -6.23 11.33
C GLN A 333 -22.40 -5.34 12.05
N GLN A 334 -23.64 -5.26 11.54
CA GLN A 334 -24.68 -4.34 12.02
C GLN A 334 -24.35 -2.85 11.89
N ASN A 335 -23.39 -2.50 11.02
CA ASN A 335 -23.05 -1.11 10.72
C ASN A 335 -23.71 -0.69 9.39
N ALA A 336 -25.01 -0.43 9.45
CA ALA A 336 -25.79 -0.04 8.27
C ALA A 336 -25.38 1.34 7.71
N ASP A 337 -25.00 2.28 8.56
CA ASP A 337 -24.68 3.64 8.10
C ASP A 337 -23.42 3.65 7.22
N GLU A 338 -22.34 2.99 7.64
CA GLU A 338 -21.15 2.82 6.78
C GLU A 338 -21.46 1.98 5.54
N ALA A 339 -22.27 0.92 5.68
CA ALA A 339 -22.65 0.09 4.54
C ALA A 339 -23.39 0.89 3.45
N LEU A 340 -24.36 1.72 3.86
CA LEU A 340 -25.13 2.58 2.96
C LEU A 340 -24.26 3.68 2.35
N ASP A 341 -23.34 4.27 3.11
CA ASP A 341 -22.40 5.27 2.59
C ASP A 341 -21.52 4.69 1.48
N ILE A 342 -20.93 3.51 1.70
CA ILE A 342 -20.12 2.82 0.69
C ILE A 342 -20.93 2.51 -0.56
N ALA A 343 -22.15 1.97 -0.41
CA ALA A 343 -23.01 1.62 -1.53
C ALA A 343 -23.38 2.86 -2.39
N ARG A 344 -23.70 3.98 -1.75
CA ARG A 344 -24.04 5.25 -2.44
C ARG A 344 -22.88 5.88 -3.18
N GLN A 345 -21.64 5.54 -2.83
CA GLN A 345 -20.45 6.02 -3.51
C GLN A 345 -20.13 5.21 -4.79
N ILE A 346 -20.80 4.09 -5.04
CA ILE A 346 -20.59 3.28 -6.25
C ILE A 346 -21.07 4.06 -7.48
N PRO A 347 -20.20 4.38 -8.44
CA PRO A 347 -20.56 5.20 -9.60
C PRO A 347 -21.41 4.44 -10.63
N GLU A 348 -22.22 5.16 -11.42
CA GLU A 348 -23.02 4.62 -12.52
C GLU A 348 -22.21 3.89 -13.60
N SER A 349 -20.95 4.30 -13.80
CA SER A 349 -20.01 3.65 -14.72
C SER A 349 -19.74 2.18 -14.38
N ALA A 350 -19.92 1.77 -13.12
CA ALA A 350 -19.84 0.37 -12.69
C ALA A 350 -20.99 -0.48 -13.23
N LYS A 351 -22.08 0.12 -13.73
CA LYS A 351 -23.27 -0.59 -14.24
C LYS A 351 -23.88 -1.56 -13.23
N LEU A 352 -23.73 -1.27 -11.93
CA LEU A 352 -24.26 -2.06 -10.81
C LEU A 352 -25.44 -1.37 -10.11
N GLN A 353 -26.08 -0.37 -10.74
CA GLN A 353 -27.14 0.41 -10.10
C GLN A 353 -28.29 -0.46 -9.60
N GLY A 354 -28.72 -1.46 -10.38
CA GLY A 354 -29.72 -2.43 -9.93
C GLY A 354 -29.31 -3.17 -8.64
N GLU A 355 -28.12 -3.78 -8.62
CA GLU A 355 -27.59 -4.48 -7.44
C GLU A 355 -27.40 -3.54 -6.23
N THR A 356 -26.99 -2.30 -6.49
CA THR A 356 -26.72 -1.28 -5.47
C THR A 356 -28.03 -0.78 -4.84
N ASP A 357 -29.06 -0.51 -5.65
CA ASP A 357 -30.38 -0.10 -5.18
C ASP A 357 -31.03 -1.21 -4.35
N ASP A 358 -30.91 -2.46 -4.79
CA ASP A 358 -31.39 -3.63 -4.05
C ASP A 358 -30.72 -3.75 -2.68
N PHE A 359 -29.40 -3.61 -2.67
CA PHE A 359 -28.62 -3.61 -1.43
C PHE A 359 -29.04 -2.47 -0.50
N ILE A 360 -29.19 -1.25 -1.00
CA ILE A 360 -29.61 -0.08 -0.23
C ILE A 360 -31.00 -0.31 0.38
N ALA A 361 -31.96 -0.80 -0.40
CA ALA A 361 -33.31 -1.06 0.08
C ALA A 361 -33.34 -2.07 1.25
N ILE A 362 -32.61 -3.18 1.12
CA ILE A 362 -32.48 -4.19 2.17
C ILE A 362 -31.72 -3.64 3.38
N ALA A 363 -30.65 -2.87 3.16
CA ALA A 363 -29.83 -2.28 4.21
C ALA A 363 -30.62 -1.23 5.03
N ASP A 364 -31.40 -0.36 4.39
CA ASP A 364 -32.26 0.61 5.07
C ASP A 364 -33.35 -0.10 5.90
N ALA A 365 -33.98 -1.15 5.35
CA ALA A 365 -34.95 -1.96 6.08
C ALA A 365 -34.32 -2.62 7.33
N LYS A 366 -33.15 -3.25 7.17
CA LYS A 366 -32.41 -3.85 8.30
C LYS A 366 -32.00 -2.81 9.34
N ARG A 367 -31.57 -1.61 8.91
CA ARG A 367 -31.22 -0.50 9.82
C ARG A 367 -32.40 -0.13 10.72
N SER A 368 -33.59 0.00 10.14
CA SER A 368 -34.82 0.30 10.90
C SER A 368 -35.15 -0.81 11.90
N ALA A 369 -35.03 -2.08 11.48
CA ALA A 369 -35.31 -3.23 12.36
C ALA A 369 -34.35 -3.32 13.56
N TRP A 370 -33.08 -2.93 13.37
CA TRP A 370 -32.07 -2.97 14.43
C TRP A 370 -32.29 -1.94 15.54
N LEU A 371 -33.21 -0.99 15.37
CA LEU A 371 -33.66 -0.14 16.49
C LEU A 371 -34.28 -0.98 17.62
N GLY A 372 -34.78 -2.18 17.32
CA GLY A 372 -35.24 -3.15 18.32
C GLY A 372 -36.52 -2.76 19.05
N ASN A 373 -37.30 -1.83 18.51
CA ASN A 373 -38.61 -1.42 19.02
C ASN A 373 -39.69 -1.64 17.95
N VAL A 374 -40.96 -1.59 18.36
CA VAL A 374 -42.10 -1.84 17.47
C VAL A 374 -42.09 -0.89 16.26
N SER A 375 -41.87 0.40 16.50
CA SER A 375 -41.85 1.41 15.44
C SER A 375 -40.75 1.16 14.39
N GLY A 376 -39.57 0.72 14.81
CA GLY A 376 -38.45 0.37 13.93
C GLY A 376 -38.73 -0.87 13.09
N LEU A 377 -39.37 -1.89 13.68
CA LEU A 377 -39.80 -3.08 12.95
C LEU A 377 -40.92 -2.76 11.94
N GLU A 378 -41.89 -1.92 12.30
CA GLU A 378 -42.93 -1.46 11.38
C GLU A 378 -42.33 -0.67 10.21
N ALA A 379 -41.38 0.23 10.48
CA ALA A 379 -40.65 0.97 9.45
C ALA A 379 -39.84 0.03 8.54
N ALA A 380 -39.18 -0.97 9.11
CA ALA A 380 -38.43 -1.98 8.36
C ALA A 380 -39.33 -2.78 7.41
N ILE A 381 -40.50 -3.22 7.90
CA ILE A 381 -41.50 -3.92 7.08
C ILE A 381 -41.99 -3.02 5.97
N ALA A 382 -42.36 -1.77 6.27
CA ALA A 382 -42.83 -0.82 5.26
C ALA A 382 -41.79 -0.55 4.17
N GLN A 383 -40.51 -0.47 4.53
CA GLN A 383 -39.39 -0.32 3.58
C GLN A 383 -39.20 -1.59 2.73
N ALA A 384 -39.18 -2.78 3.35
CA ALA A 384 -39.02 -4.04 2.62
C ALA A 384 -40.22 -4.35 1.70
N GLN A 385 -41.43 -3.91 2.04
CA GLN A 385 -42.62 -4.06 1.21
C GLN A 385 -42.58 -3.24 -0.08
N GLN A 386 -41.76 -2.19 -0.15
CA GLN A 386 -41.59 -1.38 -1.36
C GLN A 386 -40.72 -2.06 -2.42
N ILE A 387 -40.03 -3.14 -2.08
CA ILE A 387 -39.20 -3.91 -3.02
C ILE A 387 -40.11 -4.64 -4.00
N ASP A 388 -39.92 -4.36 -5.29
CA ASP A 388 -40.74 -4.92 -6.36
C ASP A 388 -40.55 -6.45 -6.49
N PRO A 389 -41.64 -7.24 -6.71
CA PRO A 389 -41.56 -8.70 -6.85
C PRO A 389 -40.65 -9.23 -7.96
N SER A 390 -40.33 -8.41 -8.97
CA SER A 390 -39.40 -8.77 -10.05
C SER A 390 -37.93 -8.67 -9.65
N ARG A 391 -37.61 -8.07 -8.49
CA ARG A 391 -36.23 -7.84 -8.03
C ARG A 391 -35.63 -9.11 -7.43
N PRO A 392 -34.33 -9.39 -7.67
CA PRO A 392 -33.66 -10.57 -7.11
C PRO A 392 -33.72 -10.69 -5.58
N VAL A 393 -33.76 -9.56 -4.85
CA VAL A 393 -33.78 -9.54 -3.38
C VAL A 393 -35.18 -9.68 -2.77
N TYR A 394 -36.23 -9.83 -3.58
CA TYR A 394 -37.61 -9.87 -3.10
C TYR A 394 -37.87 -11.04 -2.13
N GLU A 395 -37.35 -12.24 -2.43
CA GLU A 395 -37.51 -13.39 -1.54
C GLU A 395 -36.85 -13.16 -0.17
N GLU A 396 -35.67 -12.55 -0.14
CA GLU A 396 -35.01 -12.15 1.11
C GLU A 396 -35.87 -11.13 1.87
N ALA A 397 -36.41 -10.12 1.19
CA ALA A 397 -37.30 -9.13 1.77
C ALA A 397 -38.53 -9.78 2.42
N GLN A 398 -39.18 -10.74 1.76
CA GLN A 398 -40.35 -11.44 2.32
C GLN A 398 -40.00 -12.27 3.55
N GLN A 399 -38.84 -12.93 3.58
CA GLN A 399 -38.37 -13.65 4.76
C GLN A 399 -38.11 -12.71 5.94
N LEU A 400 -37.52 -11.54 5.68
CA LEU A 400 -37.30 -10.51 6.69
C LEU A 400 -38.62 -9.96 7.23
N ILE A 401 -39.58 -9.66 6.35
CA ILE A 401 -40.93 -9.20 6.74
C ILE A 401 -41.61 -10.23 7.64
N ALA A 402 -41.66 -11.50 7.24
CA ALA A 402 -42.28 -12.55 8.03
C ALA A 402 -41.64 -12.69 9.42
N ARG A 403 -40.32 -12.55 9.50
CA ARG A 403 -39.59 -12.54 10.76
C ARG A 403 -39.93 -11.33 11.62
N TRP A 404 -39.90 -10.11 11.06
CA TRP A 404 -40.18 -8.89 11.82
C TRP A 404 -41.63 -8.81 12.29
N GLN A 405 -42.58 -9.35 11.51
CA GLN A 405 -43.98 -9.46 11.93
C GLN A 405 -44.15 -10.31 13.18
N LEU A 406 -43.41 -11.43 13.28
CA LEU A 406 -43.38 -12.23 14.50
C LEU A 406 -42.76 -11.43 15.66
N GLU A 407 -41.66 -10.72 15.41
CA GLU A 407 -40.98 -9.95 16.46
C GLU A 407 -41.81 -8.77 17.02
N ILE A 408 -42.74 -8.19 16.26
CA ILE A 408 -43.54 -7.04 16.72
C ILE A 408 -44.34 -7.35 17.99
N GLU A 409 -45.04 -8.49 18.02
CA GLU A 409 -45.86 -8.87 19.17
C GLU A 409 -44.99 -9.12 20.40
N ASP A 410 -43.86 -9.81 20.24
CA ASP A 410 -42.96 -10.14 21.33
C ASP A 410 -42.19 -8.92 21.86
N VAL A 411 -41.80 -7.99 20.99
CA VAL A 411 -41.17 -6.73 21.41
C VAL A 411 -42.17 -5.89 22.21
N ALA A 412 -43.45 -5.87 21.83
CA ALA A 412 -44.49 -5.19 22.61
C ALA A 412 -44.66 -5.82 24.01
N HIS A 413 -44.60 -7.15 24.12
CA HIS A 413 -44.58 -7.84 25.40
C HIS A 413 -43.36 -7.49 26.26
N LEU A 414 -42.16 -7.46 25.66
CA LEU A 414 -40.92 -7.05 26.36
C LEU A 414 -40.99 -5.60 26.84
N GLU A 415 -41.45 -4.68 26.01
CA GLU A 415 -41.52 -3.26 26.35
C GLU A 415 -42.48 -3.03 27.52
N LYS A 416 -43.65 -3.67 27.48
CA LYS A 416 -44.58 -3.67 28.62
C LYS A 416 -43.98 -4.31 29.87
N ALA A 417 -43.26 -5.42 29.72
CA ALA A 417 -42.57 -6.07 30.83
C ALA A 417 -41.52 -5.15 31.47
N ARG A 418 -40.72 -4.43 30.67
CA ARG A 418 -39.75 -3.43 31.15
C ARG A 418 -40.41 -2.28 31.90
N ILE A 419 -41.54 -1.77 31.40
CA ILE A 419 -42.31 -0.72 32.09
C ILE A 419 -42.78 -1.21 33.47
N LEU A 420 -43.30 -2.43 33.57
CA LEU A 420 -43.69 -3.02 34.85
C LEU A 420 -42.47 -3.17 35.77
N ALA A 421 -41.38 -3.77 35.27
CA ALA A 421 -40.17 -4.00 36.05
C ALA A 421 -39.52 -2.71 36.58
N SER A 422 -39.62 -1.60 35.83
CA SER A 422 -39.05 -0.30 36.22
C SER A 422 -39.57 0.23 37.57
N GLN A 423 -40.73 -0.22 38.01
CA GLN A 423 -41.32 0.17 39.29
C GLN A 423 -40.68 -0.55 40.49
N GLY A 424 -39.92 -1.63 40.27
CA GLY A 424 -39.06 -2.29 41.26
C GLY A 424 -39.77 -3.04 42.40
N THR A 425 -41.10 -3.07 42.47
CA THR A 425 -41.83 -3.84 43.48
C THR A 425 -41.90 -5.32 43.10
N VAL A 426 -41.98 -6.22 44.08
CA VAL A 426 -42.10 -7.68 43.85
C VAL A 426 -43.30 -8.01 42.95
N ASN A 427 -44.45 -7.37 43.18
CA ASN A 427 -45.64 -7.56 42.36
C ASN A 427 -45.41 -7.14 40.91
N ASN A 428 -44.77 -6.00 40.68
CA ASN A 428 -44.52 -5.49 39.34
C ASN A 428 -43.43 -6.27 38.60
N LEU A 429 -42.38 -6.70 39.29
CA LEU A 429 -41.35 -7.59 38.73
C LEU A 429 -41.94 -8.95 38.36
N THR A 430 -42.82 -9.51 39.20
CA THR A 430 -43.52 -10.76 38.90
C THR A 430 -44.45 -10.59 37.69
N ALA A 431 -45.16 -9.47 37.60
CA ALA A 431 -45.99 -9.13 36.44
C ALA A 431 -45.13 -8.95 35.16
N ALA A 432 -43.95 -8.34 35.28
CA ALA A 432 -42.99 -8.22 34.18
C ALA A 432 -42.53 -9.59 33.67
N ILE A 433 -42.14 -10.49 34.59
CA ILE A 433 -41.79 -11.88 34.27
C ILE A 433 -42.95 -12.57 33.55
N ALA A 434 -44.18 -12.44 34.06
CA ALA A 434 -45.37 -13.03 33.44
C ALA A 434 -45.63 -12.49 32.02
N GLN A 435 -45.37 -11.20 31.76
CA GLN A 435 -45.47 -10.64 30.41
C GLN A 435 -44.38 -11.22 29.48
N ALA A 436 -43.12 -11.30 29.93
CA ALA A 436 -42.04 -11.86 29.13
C ALA A 436 -42.16 -13.39 28.89
N GLN A 437 -42.86 -14.12 29.77
CA GLN A 437 -43.18 -15.54 29.59
C GLN A 437 -44.13 -15.83 28.43
N LEU A 438 -44.88 -14.82 27.95
CA LEU A 438 -45.74 -14.97 26.78
C LEU A 438 -44.94 -15.20 25.49
N ILE A 439 -43.65 -14.86 25.50
CA ILE A 439 -42.75 -14.97 24.35
C ILE A 439 -42.18 -16.39 24.28
N PRO A 440 -42.50 -17.17 23.23
CA PRO A 440 -42.00 -18.53 23.09
C PRO A 440 -40.48 -18.59 23.02
N ALA A 441 -39.87 -19.66 23.56
CA ALA A 441 -38.42 -19.84 23.52
C ALA A 441 -37.86 -19.99 22.08
N SER A 442 -38.69 -20.41 21.13
CA SER A 442 -38.37 -20.53 19.71
C SER A 442 -38.45 -19.20 18.95
N ASN A 443 -38.98 -18.15 19.57
CA ASN A 443 -39.10 -16.84 18.96
C ASN A 443 -37.73 -16.15 18.84
N PRO A 444 -37.47 -15.31 17.80
CA PRO A 444 -36.23 -14.54 17.73
C PRO A 444 -35.92 -13.71 18.98
N ARG A 445 -36.95 -13.23 19.71
CA ARG A 445 -36.83 -12.47 20.97
C ARG A 445 -36.83 -13.35 22.23
N GLY A 446 -36.95 -14.66 22.10
CA GLY A 446 -37.03 -15.59 23.24
C GLY A 446 -35.75 -15.67 24.08
N THR A 447 -34.58 -15.37 23.51
CA THR A 447 -33.33 -15.29 24.29
C THR A 447 -33.27 -14.01 25.13
N GLU A 448 -33.68 -12.88 24.54
CA GLU A 448 -33.77 -11.58 25.21
C GLU A 448 -34.76 -11.68 26.40
N ALA A 449 -35.95 -12.22 26.15
CA ALA A 449 -36.96 -12.46 27.18
C ALA A 449 -36.43 -13.28 28.36
N ARG A 450 -35.73 -14.40 28.10
CA ARG A 450 -35.16 -15.25 29.17
C ARG A 450 -34.10 -14.54 30.00
N GLN A 451 -33.28 -13.70 29.38
CA GLN A 451 -32.27 -12.93 30.10
C GLN A 451 -32.93 -11.90 31.03
N GLU A 452 -33.96 -11.19 30.55
CA GLU A 452 -34.69 -10.22 31.36
C GLU A 452 -35.46 -10.89 32.50
N MET A 453 -36.16 -11.99 32.22
CA MET A 453 -36.81 -12.79 33.25
C MET A 453 -35.84 -13.25 34.33
N GLY A 454 -34.65 -13.73 33.97
CA GLY A 454 -33.63 -14.13 34.94
C GLY A 454 -33.15 -12.96 35.81
N ARG A 455 -33.01 -11.76 35.24
CA ARG A 455 -32.64 -10.55 35.98
C ARG A 455 -33.74 -10.13 36.96
N TRP A 456 -34.99 -10.07 36.52
CA TRP A 456 -36.11 -9.69 37.40
C TRP A 456 -36.37 -10.74 38.47
N GLN A 457 -36.23 -12.03 38.14
CA GLN A 457 -36.29 -13.12 39.12
C GLN A 457 -35.23 -12.92 40.21
N ALA A 458 -33.98 -12.65 39.84
CA ALA A 458 -32.93 -12.38 40.81
C ALA A 458 -33.21 -11.14 41.68
N GLN A 459 -33.84 -10.10 41.12
CA GLN A 459 -34.27 -8.92 41.88
C GLN A 459 -35.37 -9.25 42.89
N VAL A 460 -36.39 -10.02 42.48
CA VAL A 460 -37.44 -10.52 43.38
C VAL A 460 -36.82 -11.32 44.51
N GLU A 461 -35.96 -12.29 44.20
CA GLU A 461 -35.28 -13.12 45.19
C GLU A 461 -34.44 -12.29 46.15
N THR A 462 -33.77 -11.25 45.65
CA THR A 462 -33.00 -10.33 46.49
C THR A 462 -33.91 -9.59 47.46
N ILE A 463 -35.02 -9.01 46.99
CA ILE A 463 -35.97 -8.28 47.86
C ILE A 463 -36.57 -9.22 48.93
N GLU A 464 -36.89 -10.46 48.56
CA GLU A 464 -37.44 -11.46 49.47
C GLU A 464 -36.42 -11.97 50.50
N ASP A 465 -35.16 -12.18 50.08
CA ASP A 465 -34.13 -12.80 50.91
C ASP A 465 -33.38 -11.78 51.78
N GLN A 466 -33.35 -10.50 51.37
CA GLN A 466 -32.63 -9.42 52.05
C GLN A 466 -32.99 -9.30 53.55
N PRO A 467 -34.27 -9.34 53.98
CA PRO A 467 -34.63 -9.24 55.39
C PRO A 467 -34.06 -10.38 56.25
N TYR A 468 -33.86 -11.57 55.67
CA TYR A 468 -33.23 -12.68 56.39
C TYR A 468 -31.75 -12.41 56.62
N LEU A 469 -31.06 -11.90 55.60
CA LEU A 469 -29.65 -11.58 55.69
C LEU A 469 -29.40 -10.41 56.65
N GLU A 470 -30.19 -9.34 56.57
CA GLU A 470 -30.09 -8.19 57.48
C GLU A 470 -30.35 -8.59 58.94
N ARG A 471 -31.38 -9.42 59.20
CA ARG A 471 -31.63 -9.94 60.54
C ARG A 471 -30.48 -10.80 61.04
N ALA A 472 -29.91 -11.65 60.18
CA ALA A 472 -28.75 -12.45 60.53
C ALA A 472 -27.55 -11.57 60.92
N GLU A 473 -27.31 -10.49 60.18
CA GLU A 473 -26.26 -9.53 60.49
C GLU A 473 -26.49 -8.79 61.80
N GLN A 474 -27.72 -8.34 62.08
CA GLN A 474 -28.07 -7.70 63.35
C GLN A 474 -27.84 -8.61 64.55
N ILE A 475 -28.18 -9.90 64.42
CA ILE A 475 -27.92 -10.89 65.46
C ILE A 475 -26.39 -11.08 65.63
N ALA A 476 -25.63 -11.12 64.54
CA ALA A 476 -24.18 -11.32 64.59
C ALA A 476 -23.40 -10.16 65.24
N ILE A 477 -24.00 -8.98 65.48
CA ILE A 477 -23.32 -7.83 66.08
C ILE A 477 -22.80 -8.12 67.50
N PHE A 478 -23.48 -8.98 68.26
CA PHE A 478 -23.09 -9.31 69.62
C PHE A 478 -21.80 -10.13 69.72
N ASP A 479 -21.35 -10.75 68.61
CA ASP A 479 -20.10 -11.50 68.47
C ASP A 479 -19.87 -12.63 69.51
N ASP A 480 -20.91 -13.06 70.24
CA ASP A 480 -20.87 -14.24 71.10
C ASP A 480 -21.30 -15.53 70.37
N ILE A 481 -20.96 -16.69 70.92
CA ILE A 481 -21.20 -17.99 70.28
C ILE A 481 -22.69 -18.21 69.97
N ASN A 482 -23.59 -17.88 70.90
CA ASN A 482 -25.03 -18.14 70.72
C ASN A 482 -25.60 -17.23 69.62
N SER A 483 -25.23 -15.95 69.64
CA SER A 483 -25.65 -14.99 68.62
C SER A 483 -25.09 -15.36 67.24
N LEU A 484 -23.82 -15.74 67.14
CA LEU A 484 -23.23 -16.16 65.86
C LEU A 484 -23.88 -17.45 65.31
N GLN A 485 -24.23 -18.42 66.18
CA GLN A 485 -24.97 -19.61 65.78
C GLN A 485 -26.39 -19.27 65.29
N ALA A 486 -27.09 -18.36 65.98
CA ALA A 486 -28.40 -17.88 65.57
C ALA A 486 -28.34 -17.11 64.24
N ALA A 487 -27.32 -16.28 64.02
CA ALA A 487 -27.07 -15.59 62.76
C ALA A 487 -26.84 -16.58 61.61
N ILE A 488 -26.02 -17.63 61.84
CA ILE A 488 -25.82 -18.70 60.86
C ILE A 488 -27.14 -19.39 60.52
N ALA A 489 -27.95 -19.73 61.52
CA ALA A 489 -29.27 -20.34 61.30
C ALA A 489 -30.19 -19.43 60.48
N GLN A 490 -30.21 -18.12 60.78
CA GLN A 490 -31.03 -17.15 60.05
C GLN A 490 -30.56 -16.99 58.59
N ALA A 491 -29.27 -16.83 58.33
CA ALA A 491 -28.72 -16.73 56.97
C ALA A 491 -28.85 -18.04 56.17
N SER A 492 -28.91 -19.20 56.85
CA SER A 492 -29.09 -20.50 56.20
C SER A 492 -30.49 -20.71 55.61
N GLN A 493 -31.46 -19.86 55.96
CA GLN A 493 -32.80 -19.87 55.35
C GLN A 493 -32.75 -19.50 53.87
N ILE A 494 -31.71 -18.76 53.44
CA ILE A 494 -31.44 -18.45 52.03
C ILE A 494 -30.92 -19.71 51.33
N ARG A 495 -31.77 -20.30 50.46
CA ARG A 495 -31.52 -21.59 49.82
C ARG A 495 -30.52 -21.50 48.66
N ARG A 496 -29.88 -22.63 48.34
CA ARG A 496 -29.01 -22.76 47.16
C ARG A 496 -29.81 -22.45 45.89
N GLY A 497 -29.23 -21.63 45.02
CA GLY A 497 -29.84 -21.22 43.75
C GLY A 497 -30.48 -19.84 43.78
N ARG A 498 -30.69 -19.26 44.97
CA ARG A 498 -31.20 -17.89 45.14
C ARG A 498 -30.11 -16.84 44.91
N ALA A 499 -30.51 -15.65 44.48
CA ALA A 499 -29.61 -14.51 44.22
C ALA A 499 -28.62 -14.21 45.38
N LEU A 500 -29.10 -14.16 46.63
CA LEU A 500 -28.27 -13.81 47.80
C LEU A 500 -27.51 -15.00 48.43
N TYR A 501 -27.67 -16.21 47.90
CA TYR A 501 -27.02 -17.41 48.47
C TYR A 501 -25.48 -17.29 48.58
N PRO A 502 -24.74 -16.80 47.56
CA PRO A 502 -23.29 -16.69 47.66
C PRO A 502 -22.85 -15.72 48.76
N GLU A 503 -23.62 -14.66 49.00
CA GLU A 503 -23.38 -13.70 50.05
C GLU A 503 -23.66 -14.30 51.44
N ALA A 504 -24.83 -14.93 51.60
CA ALA A 504 -25.19 -15.65 52.82
C ALA A 504 -24.12 -16.68 53.22
N ARG A 505 -23.60 -17.46 52.26
CA ARG A 505 -22.53 -18.44 52.53
C ARG A 505 -21.20 -17.81 52.92
N ARG A 506 -20.87 -16.62 52.40
CA ARG A 506 -19.68 -15.87 52.82
C ARG A 506 -19.81 -15.40 54.28
N LYS A 507 -20.98 -14.87 54.65
CA LYS A 507 -21.27 -14.46 56.03
C LYS A 507 -21.23 -15.65 56.99
N ILE A 508 -21.89 -16.77 56.64
CA ILE A 508 -21.87 -18.00 57.43
C ILE A 508 -20.44 -18.51 57.67
N ARG A 509 -19.57 -18.54 56.64
CA ARG A 509 -18.16 -18.93 56.82
C ARG A 509 -17.40 -17.99 57.75
N THR A 510 -17.67 -16.69 57.66
CA THR A 510 -17.04 -15.68 58.52
C THR A 510 -17.45 -15.89 59.98
N TRP A 511 -18.74 -16.03 60.25
CA TRP A 511 -19.25 -16.26 61.60
C TRP A 511 -18.81 -17.61 62.17
N ALA A 512 -18.81 -18.67 61.36
CA ALA A 512 -18.27 -19.96 61.77
C ALA A 512 -16.78 -19.87 62.14
N GLY A 513 -16.00 -19.11 61.38
CA GLY A 513 -14.60 -18.83 61.71
C GLY A 513 -14.44 -18.00 63.00
N LYS A 514 -15.34 -17.05 63.29
CA LYS A 514 -15.34 -16.32 64.57
C LYS A 514 -15.64 -17.25 65.76
N ILE A 515 -16.67 -18.10 65.65
CA ILE A 515 -17.01 -19.10 66.68
C ILE A 515 -15.79 -19.99 66.96
N GLN A 516 -15.17 -20.53 65.91
CA GLN A 516 -13.99 -21.38 66.05
C GLN A 516 -12.85 -20.68 66.78
N ARG A 517 -12.60 -19.39 66.52
CA ARG A 517 -11.58 -18.64 67.26
C ARG A 517 -11.95 -18.48 68.73
N ILE A 518 -13.19 -18.08 69.03
CA ILE A 518 -13.64 -17.91 70.43
C ILE A 518 -13.50 -19.22 71.21
N GLU A 519 -13.83 -20.36 70.59
CA GLU A 519 -13.69 -21.69 71.20
C GLU A 519 -12.24 -22.13 71.37
N ASP A 520 -11.38 -21.88 70.38
CA ASP A 520 -10.02 -22.42 70.34
C ASP A 520 -9.00 -21.50 71.05
N GLN A 521 -9.30 -20.20 71.21
CA GLN A 521 -8.40 -19.20 71.76
C GLN A 521 -7.89 -19.54 73.16
N PRO A 522 -8.73 -19.97 74.13
CA PRO A 522 -8.24 -20.30 75.48
C PRO A 522 -7.22 -21.44 75.49
N TYR A 523 -7.37 -22.42 74.59
CA TYR A 523 -6.45 -23.54 74.48
C TYR A 523 -5.11 -23.12 73.86
N LEU A 524 -5.13 -22.22 72.88
CA LEU A 524 -3.91 -21.66 72.30
C LEU A 524 -3.17 -20.77 73.31
N ASP A 525 -3.91 -19.99 74.10
CA ASP A 525 -3.32 -19.15 75.15
C ASP A 525 -2.74 -20.00 76.28
N GLN A 526 -3.40 -21.10 76.67
CA GLN A 526 -2.82 -22.08 77.59
C GLN A 526 -1.52 -22.69 77.05
N ALA A 527 -1.46 -23.03 75.75
CA ALA A 527 -0.24 -23.51 75.12
C ALA A 527 0.89 -22.45 75.16
N ARG A 528 0.55 -21.18 74.97
CA ARG A 528 1.51 -20.06 75.08
C ARG A 528 2.01 -19.87 76.51
N GLU A 529 1.15 -19.99 77.52
CA GLU A 529 1.57 -19.96 78.93
C GLU A 529 2.53 -21.10 79.28
N LEU A 530 2.28 -22.32 78.78
CA LEU A 530 3.20 -23.44 78.92
C LEU A 530 4.57 -23.12 78.31
N ALA A 531 4.61 -22.47 77.15
CA ALA A 531 5.86 -22.06 76.51
C ALA A 531 6.59 -20.98 77.33
N LEU A 532 5.86 -19.99 77.83
CA LEU A 532 6.40 -18.92 78.69
C LEU A 532 6.99 -19.47 79.99
N SER A 533 6.39 -20.54 80.55
CA SER A 533 6.93 -21.25 81.72
C SER A 533 8.22 -22.05 81.44
N GLY A 534 8.65 -22.11 80.18
CA GLY A 534 9.82 -22.85 79.72
C GLY A 534 9.54 -24.28 79.26
N ASN A 535 8.31 -24.78 79.43
CA ASN A 535 7.90 -26.12 79.01
C ASN A 535 7.44 -26.14 77.54
N LEU A 536 8.41 -25.95 76.64
CA LEU A 536 8.17 -25.90 75.19
C LEU A 536 7.58 -27.20 74.63
N THR A 537 7.95 -28.37 75.18
CA THR A 537 7.43 -29.66 74.72
C THR A 537 5.94 -29.82 75.03
N ALA A 538 5.50 -29.42 76.23
CA ALA A 538 4.07 -29.42 76.58
C ALA A 538 3.28 -28.38 75.78
N ALA A 539 3.86 -27.20 75.54
CA ALA A 539 3.27 -26.16 74.70
C ALA A 539 2.99 -26.65 73.28
N ILE A 540 3.98 -27.29 72.64
CA ILE A 540 3.83 -27.91 71.32
C ILE A 540 2.71 -28.94 71.32
N SER A 541 2.67 -29.84 72.31
CA SER A 541 1.64 -30.87 72.38
C SER A 541 0.22 -30.28 72.53
N ALA A 542 0.07 -29.19 73.29
CA ALA A 542 -1.22 -28.52 73.47
C ALA A 542 -1.67 -27.79 72.19
N ALA A 543 -0.78 -27.02 71.55
CA ALA A 543 -1.10 -26.32 70.30
C ALA A 543 -1.31 -27.27 69.11
N GLN A 544 -0.70 -28.47 69.11
CA GLN A 544 -0.82 -29.44 68.02
C GLN A 544 -2.28 -29.88 67.79
N GLN A 545 -3.09 -29.96 68.85
CA GLN A 545 -4.51 -30.30 68.75
C GLN A 545 -5.27 -29.26 67.92
N ILE A 546 -4.90 -27.98 68.04
CA ILE A 546 -5.50 -26.87 67.26
C ILE A 546 -4.93 -26.84 65.84
N ALA A 547 -3.60 -27.00 65.68
CA ALA A 547 -2.94 -26.99 64.38
C ALA A 547 -3.47 -28.07 63.43
N SER A 548 -3.75 -29.27 63.96
CA SER A 548 -4.27 -30.39 63.18
C SER A 548 -5.78 -30.31 62.87
N SER A 549 -6.52 -29.38 63.48
CA SER A 549 -7.99 -29.32 63.38
C SER A 549 -8.52 -28.73 62.07
N GLY A 550 -7.68 -28.00 61.33
CA GLY A 550 -8.12 -27.21 60.15
C GLY A 550 -9.09 -26.06 60.48
N ARG A 551 -9.26 -25.73 61.77
CA ARG A 551 -10.12 -24.64 62.25
C ARG A 551 -9.42 -23.29 62.12
N ALA A 552 -10.14 -22.21 62.43
CA ALA A 552 -9.68 -20.84 62.23
C ALA A 552 -8.30 -20.52 62.85
N LEU A 553 -7.95 -21.08 64.01
CA LEU A 553 -6.64 -20.85 64.66
C LEU A 553 -5.54 -21.84 64.25
N SER A 554 -5.80 -22.78 63.34
CA SER A 554 -4.82 -23.81 62.96
C SER A 554 -3.48 -23.22 62.45
N GLY A 555 -3.53 -22.19 61.62
CA GLY A 555 -2.33 -21.52 61.11
C GLY A 555 -1.55 -20.76 62.19
N GLU A 556 -2.26 -20.09 63.11
CA GLU A 556 -1.64 -19.39 64.25
C GLU A 556 -1.00 -20.39 65.22
N ALA A 557 -1.66 -21.52 65.48
CA ALA A 557 -1.15 -22.61 66.30
C ALA A 557 0.09 -23.25 65.67
N GLN A 558 0.08 -23.51 64.36
CA GLN A 558 1.25 -24.05 63.65
C GLN A 558 2.44 -23.10 63.71
N THR A 559 2.20 -21.80 63.52
CA THR A 559 3.25 -20.78 63.62
C THR A 559 3.89 -20.76 65.01
N ALA A 560 3.08 -20.89 66.07
CA ALA A 560 3.58 -20.97 67.44
C ALA A 560 4.41 -22.25 67.68
N ILE A 561 3.95 -23.39 67.16
CA ILE A 561 4.69 -24.66 67.23
C ILE A 561 6.05 -24.55 66.55
N ASP A 562 6.10 -23.98 65.35
CA ASP A 562 7.33 -23.82 64.58
C ASP A 562 8.36 -22.95 65.34
N ASP A 563 7.90 -21.87 65.98
CA ASP A 563 8.75 -21.03 66.83
C ASP A 563 9.31 -21.81 68.02
N TRP A 564 8.47 -22.53 68.76
CA TRP A 564 8.91 -23.32 69.91
C TRP A 564 9.85 -24.46 69.54
N GLN A 565 9.62 -25.13 68.42
CA GLN A 565 10.54 -26.13 67.87
C GLN A 565 11.90 -25.50 67.53
N GLY A 566 11.91 -24.31 66.92
CA GLY A 566 13.12 -23.54 66.67
C GLY A 566 13.87 -23.17 67.95
N GLN A 567 13.16 -22.80 69.02
CA GLN A 567 13.76 -22.52 70.33
C GLN A 567 14.39 -23.77 70.95
N ILE A 568 13.73 -24.93 70.91
CA ILE A 568 14.28 -26.21 71.38
C ILE A 568 15.56 -26.55 70.61
N GLN A 569 15.52 -26.51 69.28
CA GLN A 569 16.66 -26.80 68.43
C GLN A 569 17.84 -25.87 68.71
N THR A 570 17.56 -24.58 68.98
CA THR A 570 18.58 -23.60 69.31
C THR A 570 19.27 -23.93 70.64
N ARG A 571 18.50 -24.27 71.68
CA ARG A 571 19.05 -24.70 72.99
C ARG A 571 19.89 -25.97 72.85
N GLU A 572 19.44 -26.93 72.04
CA GLU A 572 20.16 -28.19 71.84
C GLU A 572 21.45 -28.00 71.03
N ASN A 573 21.42 -27.20 69.95
CA ASN A 573 22.60 -26.85 69.16
C ASN A 573 23.66 -26.16 70.03
N TRP A 574 23.23 -25.23 70.90
CA TRP A 574 24.13 -24.53 71.81
C TRP A 574 24.78 -25.49 72.82
N ARG A 575 23.98 -26.35 73.48
CA ARG A 575 24.50 -27.37 74.41
C ARG A 575 25.51 -28.30 73.73
N LYS A 576 25.18 -28.83 72.55
CA LYS A 576 26.09 -29.68 71.77
C LYS A 576 27.36 -28.95 71.36
N ALA A 577 27.27 -27.66 71.00
CA ALA A 577 28.44 -26.85 70.69
C ALA A 577 29.39 -26.76 71.89
N GLN A 578 28.86 -26.49 73.09
CA GLN A 578 29.65 -26.44 74.32
C GLN A 578 30.29 -27.79 74.68
N GLU A 579 29.52 -28.88 74.61
CA GLU A 579 30.01 -30.25 74.86
C GLU A 579 31.12 -30.64 73.87
N THR A 580 30.95 -30.30 72.58
CA THR A 580 31.94 -30.59 71.53
C THR A 580 33.21 -29.77 71.73
N ALA A 581 33.09 -28.49 72.07
CA ALA A 581 34.25 -27.62 72.30
C ALA A 581 35.13 -28.08 73.47
N ALA A 582 34.55 -28.77 74.47
CA ALA A 582 35.28 -29.25 75.64
C ALA A 582 36.41 -30.23 75.31
N ALA A 583 36.38 -30.89 74.15
CA ALA A 583 37.46 -31.78 73.72
C ALA A 583 38.77 -31.03 73.37
N GLY A 584 38.72 -29.73 73.08
CA GLY A 584 39.90 -28.89 72.85
C GLY A 584 40.72 -29.20 71.60
N THR A 585 40.34 -30.19 70.79
CA THR A 585 41.00 -30.53 69.52
C THR A 585 40.57 -29.61 68.37
N PRO A 586 41.41 -29.38 67.34
CA PRO A 586 41.06 -28.58 66.18
C PRO A 586 39.75 -28.98 65.49
N GLU A 587 39.51 -30.28 65.33
CA GLU A 587 38.33 -30.83 64.67
C GLU A 587 37.08 -30.55 65.51
N ALA A 588 37.17 -30.76 66.83
CA ALA A 588 36.06 -30.52 67.74
C ALA A 588 35.72 -29.04 67.88
N LEU A 589 36.71 -28.14 67.92
CA LEU A 589 36.47 -26.69 67.96
C LEU A 589 35.81 -26.20 66.66
N THR A 590 36.24 -26.73 65.51
CA THR A 590 35.63 -26.41 64.22
C THR A 590 34.16 -26.84 64.17
N GLU A 591 33.85 -28.05 64.65
CA GLU A 591 32.46 -28.54 64.72
C GLU A 591 31.62 -27.78 65.75
N ALA A 592 32.19 -27.41 66.89
CA ALA A 592 31.54 -26.59 67.90
C ALA A 592 31.16 -25.20 67.35
N ILE A 593 32.07 -24.54 66.62
CA ILE A 593 31.80 -23.28 65.91
C ILE A 593 30.67 -23.47 64.89
N ARG A 594 30.65 -24.58 64.17
CA ARG A 594 29.60 -24.89 63.19
C ARG A 594 28.23 -25.07 63.85
N LEU A 595 28.16 -25.68 65.03
CA LEU A 595 26.94 -25.85 65.83
C LEU A 595 26.48 -24.54 66.45
N ALA A 596 27.40 -23.73 67.00
CA ALA A 596 27.09 -22.41 67.56
C ALA A 596 26.60 -21.42 66.49
N ASN A 597 27.09 -21.52 65.25
CA ASN A 597 26.57 -20.72 64.12
C ASN A 597 25.13 -21.09 63.72
N ARG A 598 24.61 -22.26 64.13
CA ARG A 598 23.20 -22.65 63.94
C ARG A 598 22.27 -22.15 65.04
N VAL A 599 22.79 -21.45 66.05
CA VAL A 599 21.97 -20.77 67.06
C VAL A 599 21.27 -19.60 66.38
N SER A 600 19.93 -19.58 66.42
CA SER A 600 19.12 -18.55 65.77
C SER A 600 19.55 -17.14 66.20
N ASN A 601 19.61 -16.21 65.25
CA ASN A 601 19.95 -14.80 65.51
C ASN A 601 18.97 -14.12 66.48
N ASN A 602 17.73 -14.59 66.55
CA ASN A 602 16.69 -14.05 67.42
C ASN A 602 16.66 -14.71 68.81
N SER A 603 17.55 -15.68 69.06
CA SER A 603 17.65 -16.33 70.37
C SER A 603 18.44 -15.49 71.35
N ILE A 604 18.03 -15.51 72.63
CA ILE A 604 18.81 -14.93 73.73
C ILE A 604 20.22 -15.55 73.82
N LEU A 605 20.40 -16.80 73.36
CA LEU A 605 21.69 -17.51 73.37
C LEU A 605 22.63 -17.05 72.25
N ARG A 606 22.17 -16.18 71.34
CA ARG A 606 22.99 -15.77 70.19
C ARG A 606 24.23 -15.00 70.62
N MET A 607 24.12 -14.16 71.64
CA MET A 607 25.25 -13.39 72.17
C MET A 607 26.32 -14.33 72.73
N ASP A 608 25.93 -15.29 73.57
CA ASP A 608 26.82 -16.29 74.14
C ASP A 608 27.47 -17.14 73.05
N ALA A 609 26.69 -17.52 72.02
CA ALA A 609 27.20 -18.26 70.87
C ALA A 609 28.25 -17.48 70.08
N ASN A 610 28.06 -16.18 69.85
CA ASN A 610 29.04 -15.34 69.18
C ASN A 610 30.33 -15.23 69.99
N LEU A 611 30.22 -14.98 71.30
CA LEU A 611 31.37 -14.89 72.18
C LEU A 611 32.18 -16.21 72.18
N ALA A 612 31.50 -17.34 72.25
CA ALA A 612 32.17 -18.64 72.20
C ALA A 612 32.79 -18.93 70.83
N ILE A 613 32.13 -18.56 69.73
CA ILE A 613 32.72 -18.67 68.38
C ILE A 613 34.02 -17.89 68.31
N ASP A 614 34.06 -16.67 68.84
CA ASP A 614 35.29 -15.87 68.87
C ASP A 614 36.38 -16.53 69.72
N GLN A 615 36.06 -16.98 70.93
CA GLN A 615 37.02 -17.65 71.81
C GLN A 615 37.59 -18.93 71.21
N TRP A 616 36.74 -19.80 70.67
CA TRP A 616 37.16 -21.05 70.03
C TRP A 616 37.96 -20.80 68.75
N SER A 617 37.64 -19.73 68.01
CA SER A 617 38.41 -19.32 66.84
C SER A 617 39.82 -18.83 67.21
N GLN A 618 39.97 -18.14 68.35
CA GLN A 618 41.30 -17.77 68.88
C GLN A 618 42.08 -19.01 69.34
N GLN A 619 41.43 -19.94 70.05
CA GLN A 619 42.05 -21.20 70.45
C GLN A 619 42.53 -22.01 69.24
N LEU A 620 41.73 -22.06 68.17
CA LEU A 620 42.13 -22.68 66.90
C LEU A 620 43.36 -22.03 66.30
N LEU A 621 43.46 -20.69 66.35
CA LEU A 621 44.63 -19.96 65.86
C LEU A 621 45.88 -20.28 66.68
N ASP A 622 45.75 -20.36 67.99
CA ASP A 622 46.87 -20.70 68.87
C ASP A 622 47.33 -22.16 68.67
N ILE A 623 46.41 -23.10 68.47
CA ILE A 623 46.74 -24.49 68.12
C ILE A 623 47.39 -24.55 66.72
N ALA A 624 46.88 -23.78 65.76
CA ALA A 624 47.49 -23.69 64.43
C ALA A 624 48.95 -23.20 64.53
N ARG A 625 49.20 -22.16 65.34
CA ARG A 625 50.54 -21.61 65.56
C ARG A 625 51.49 -22.59 66.22
N SER A 626 51.04 -23.29 67.26
CA SER A 626 51.87 -24.29 67.95
C SER A 626 52.17 -25.48 67.05
N GLN A 627 51.18 -26.00 66.32
CA GLN A 627 51.38 -27.09 65.37
C GLN A 627 52.30 -26.66 64.21
N GLY A 628 52.14 -25.44 63.73
CA GLY A 628 52.92 -24.83 62.67
C GLY A 628 54.42 -24.69 62.97
N GLN A 629 54.84 -24.74 64.24
CA GLN A 629 56.27 -24.80 64.61
C GLN A 629 56.92 -26.14 64.23
N SER A 630 56.13 -27.22 64.20
CA SER A 630 56.60 -28.57 63.87
C SER A 630 56.23 -29.01 62.44
N ASP A 631 55.04 -28.62 61.99
CA ASP A 631 54.47 -28.93 60.68
C ASP A 631 53.65 -27.73 60.19
N ILE A 632 54.29 -26.92 59.34
CA ILE A 632 53.68 -25.72 58.76
C ILE A 632 52.44 -26.07 57.92
N GLY A 633 52.44 -27.21 57.22
CA GLY A 633 51.32 -27.65 56.39
C GLY A 633 50.07 -27.92 57.23
N ARG A 634 50.23 -28.63 58.35
CA ARG A 634 49.14 -28.90 59.29
C ARG A 634 48.67 -27.63 60.02
N GLY A 635 49.60 -26.73 60.38
CA GLY A 635 49.26 -25.41 60.91
C GLY A 635 48.40 -24.57 59.96
N ILE A 636 48.74 -24.52 58.67
CA ILE A 636 47.93 -23.84 57.63
C ILE A 636 46.52 -24.46 57.54
N GLN A 637 46.41 -25.80 57.58
CA GLN A 637 45.12 -26.47 57.49
C GLN A 637 44.18 -26.10 58.66
N ILE A 638 44.72 -26.04 59.88
CA ILE A 638 43.95 -25.63 61.07
C ILE A 638 43.59 -24.14 60.99
N ALA A 639 44.52 -23.27 60.60
CA ALA A 639 44.23 -21.85 60.45
C ALA A 639 43.16 -21.56 59.38
N LYS A 640 43.06 -22.40 58.33
CA LYS A 640 42.02 -22.29 57.29
C LYS A 640 40.62 -22.66 57.80
N SER A 641 40.47 -23.42 58.88
CA SER A 641 39.16 -23.79 59.43
C SER A 641 38.52 -22.68 60.29
N ILE A 642 39.24 -21.58 60.54
CA ILE A 642 38.75 -20.43 61.30
C ILE A 642 37.70 -19.65 60.47
N PRO A 643 36.50 -19.38 61.01
CA PRO A 643 35.41 -18.76 60.27
C PRO A 643 35.64 -17.25 60.03
N ARG A 644 35.19 -16.76 58.87
CA ARG A 644 35.31 -15.35 58.44
C ARG A 644 34.69 -14.32 59.38
N GLY A 645 33.69 -14.72 60.16
CA GLY A 645 32.99 -13.84 61.09
C GLY A 645 33.62 -13.74 62.48
N SER A 646 34.73 -14.45 62.73
CA SER A 646 35.41 -14.41 64.03
C SER A 646 36.52 -13.36 64.09
N SER A 647 36.80 -12.87 65.30
CA SER A 647 37.92 -11.97 65.59
C SER A 647 39.29 -12.55 65.23
N ALA A 648 39.45 -13.88 65.22
CA ALA A 648 40.71 -14.55 64.92
C ALA A 648 41.02 -14.67 63.41
N TYR A 649 40.03 -14.41 62.55
CA TYR A 649 40.14 -14.71 61.12
C TYR A 649 41.27 -13.94 60.42
N ASN A 650 41.35 -12.63 60.62
CA ASN A 650 42.38 -11.81 59.95
C ASN A 650 43.78 -12.21 60.39
N ALA A 651 43.97 -12.42 61.70
CA ALA A 651 45.23 -12.90 62.26
C ALA A 651 45.61 -14.30 61.73
N ALA A 652 44.62 -15.18 61.51
CA ALA A 652 44.83 -16.47 60.87
C ALA A 652 45.26 -16.35 59.41
N GLN A 653 44.64 -15.46 58.63
CA GLN A 653 45.01 -15.23 57.23
C GLN A 653 46.42 -14.66 57.09
N ASP A 654 46.81 -13.70 57.94
CA ASP A 654 48.17 -13.16 57.95
C ASP A 654 49.21 -14.22 58.32
N GLN A 655 48.87 -15.10 59.28
CA GLN A 655 49.73 -16.23 59.66
C GLN A 655 49.88 -17.24 58.51
N ILE A 656 48.78 -17.57 57.82
CA ILE A 656 48.80 -18.45 56.63
C ILE A 656 49.68 -17.84 55.54
N ARG A 657 49.55 -16.54 55.26
CA ARG A 657 50.36 -15.84 54.26
C ARG A 657 51.86 -15.93 54.59
N THR A 658 52.22 -15.62 55.83
CA THR A 658 53.61 -15.71 56.32
C THR A 658 54.18 -17.12 56.15
N TRP A 659 53.41 -18.16 56.49
CA TRP A 659 53.82 -19.55 56.31
C TRP A 659 53.94 -19.96 54.84
N GLN A 660 53.07 -19.47 53.97
CA GLN A 660 53.15 -19.73 52.53
C GLN A 660 54.37 -19.07 51.90
N GLU A 661 54.72 -17.85 52.31
CA GLU A 661 55.94 -17.15 51.88
C GLU A 661 57.20 -17.87 52.38
N PHE A 662 57.19 -18.40 53.61
CA PHE A 662 58.32 -19.20 54.14
C PHE A 662 58.49 -20.53 53.40
N LEU A 663 57.39 -21.19 53.05
CA LEU A 663 57.43 -22.43 52.26
C LEU A 663 57.80 -22.20 50.79
N ASN A 664 57.72 -20.97 50.30
CA ASN A 664 57.99 -20.60 48.90
C ASN A 664 58.62 -19.20 48.80
N PRO A 665 59.88 -19.02 49.25
CA PRO A 665 60.54 -17.71 49.25
C PRO A 665 60.77 -17.21 47.83
N GLN A 666 60.50 -15.92 47.57
CA GLN A 666 60.77 -15.33 46.25
C GLN A 666 62.28 -15.29 45.94
N PRO A 667 62.71 -15.59 44.70
CA PRO A 667 64.11 -15.48 44.29
C PRO A 667 64.60 -14.02 44.28
N GLU A 668 65.84 -13.78 44.74
CA GLU A 668 66.48 -12.46 44.77
C GLU A 668 66.47 -11.75 43.39
N PRO A 669 66.34 -10.42 43.34
CA PRO A 669 66.41 -9.67 42.08
C PRO A 669 67.84 -9.64 41.52
N SER A 670 68.01 -10.11 40.27
CA SER A 670 69.25 -10.05 39.49
C SER A 670 69.71 -8.60 39.20
N PRO A 671 71.03 -8.34 39.05
CA PRO A 671 71.58 -6.99 38.88
C PRO A 671 71.25 -6.33 37.52
N PRO A 672 71.38 -5.00 37.39
CA PRO A 672 71.09 -4.28 36.15
C PRO A 672 72.10 -4.59 35.05
N ALA A 673 71.62 -4.65 33.80
CA ALA A 673 72.46 -4.82 32.61
C ALA A 673 73.43 -3.64 32.40
N GLU A 674 74.68 -3.98 32.10
CA GLU A 674 75.72 -3.07 31.59
C GLU A 674 75.38 -2.64 30.16
N SER A 675 75.59 -1.36 29.88
CA SER A 675 75.36 -0.68 28.58
C SER A 675 76.44 -1.06 27.55
N PRO A 676 76.17 -0.99 26.23
CA PRO A 676 77.24 -0.91 25.25
C PRO A 676 77.76 0.53 25.10
N GLU A 677 79.08 0.68 24.95
CA GLU A 677 79.82 1.90 24.58
C GLU A 677 79.18 2.69 23.43
N PRO A 678 79.51 4.00 23.34
CA PRO A 678 80.34 4.38 22.19
C PRO A 678 81.46 5.37 22.54
N SER A 679 82.65 5.01 22.07
CA SER A 679 83.76 5.78 21.48
C SER A 679 83.94 7.29 21.71
N PRO A 680 85.20 7.76 21.65
CA PRO A 680 85.66 8.88 22.45
C PRO A 680 85.57 10.26 21.78
N SER A 681 85.41 11.24 22.66
CA SER A 681 86.04 12.56 22.70
C SER A 681 86.23 13.37 21.41
N THR A 682 85.57 14.53 21.37
CA THR A 682 86.21 15.78 20.92
C THR A 682 85.56 16.94 21.71
N THR A 683 86.20 17.37 22.80
CA THR A 683 86.85 18.68 22.97
C THR A 683 86.36 19.79 22.02
N ILE A 684 85.91 20.92 22.57
CA ILE A 684 86.52 22.25 22.39
C ILE A 684 85.81 23.30 23.28
N ILE A 685 86.64 24.24 23.69
CA ILE A 685 86.53 25.34 24.65
C ILE A 685 85.64 26.49 24.14
N GLY A 686 84.95 27.16 25.07
CA GLY A 686 84.89 28.63 25.10
C GLY A 686 83.64 29.32 24.53
N GLN A 687 83.10 30.20 25.40
CA GLN A 687 82.10 31.27 25.20
C GLN A 687 80.65 30.87 24.90
#